data_AF-A0A8W8L0T5-F1
#
_entry.id   AF-A0A8W8L0T5-F1
#
_cell.length_a   1.000
_cell.length_b   1.000
_cell.length_c   1.000
_cell.angle_alpha   90.00
_cell.angle_beta   90.00
_cell.angle_gamma   90.00
#
_symmetry.space_group_name_H-M   'P 1'
#
loop_
_entity.id
_entity.type
_entity.pdbx_description
1 polymer ?
#
loop_
_entity_poly.entity_id
_entity_poly.type
_entity_poly.pdbx_seq_one_letter_code
_entity_poly.pdbx_strand_id
1 'polypeptide(L)'
;MNTYFETTQAARLRTARKTQKLTAGVQKPKRHVGKLGNYLFDRDAFLKFIEALPSGSKVSWRDLGIRFQVKNKSGLRPSNAGQVLMEAAKSLGIDVSKFNTEKRISGRDYAQRIRRARHKLMYQKVSIPASQPTRKLHTEIRRRMNNQEIYVGELIAPKTYRRNHITSSGDLEETEVTVHGRKIPLEHIRRQMNVDQGLLFRWRKDDYENLDEETILKRFSKLKIPVPSEPMSALDELMKLEHTRNLKVWHDHSDILNHSYVSFMISALYDTAVYLRDEEFKERYPDRTPVDVQSAVEKPYLYILAIYDVLRVFSGNGPARQFEAGHQRGGNFSCLCGISVKEHQNLECALRFHPPTLSERMKILKSGVLWKEYSERNINPLYNLKKEALTDELEARGVDTYGKSAAEMKEKLVEILHGIQRPPALLSSDIHFLSLSRYEIPPCEPLHDLSNIVQNLITELPTHIEDNKVQVDFEKFANATIGDKNQLKGSDARLFAVKLAKFAHQKFTENGIPKEILLLCTSLVEMISICYSHHHQMTPKTILRLYNQSFLFSVLCKTVIGTPKKMTTRKFYGCHFHSMTVHAPQTFRIFCLRSLIPEQEERSFGDMRRISLNTSSRQCGKIIDNAIVRFNAQQQSDRGDNYRRQESAISQQARLLPTDSIKILDNCWSKCVSAFEKGEIQLPLLKVKIFDGSKPKIIRNENLLAQNQAQCLLTGKSGQRADEDHESEREEESADSQMQLVSGGLVAINRISIHTEENQESTRYSKIVDLGAEAVDCNENTAQGTKHYDMDRPPLIPLLHNTDPRSACESVQQMIDASQDVEKGSSACISLLQNTGRQSRKQSVKVKPCKRKLFDENRDKESMSKKILLLLPDHPTLTEYSCKSTP
;
A
#
# COMPACT_ATOMS: atom_id res chain seq x y z
N MET A 1 -21.11 -13.40 -6.48
CA MET A 1 -22.10 -13.08 -7.54
C MET A 1 -23.48 -13.08 -6.89
N ASN A 2 -24.32 -12.09 -7.15
CA ASN A 2 -25.66 -12.03 -6.54
C ASN A 2 -26.62 -12.95 -7.32
N THR A 3 -26.68 -14.21 -6.90
CA THR A 3 -27.77 -15.11 -7.26
C THR A 3 -29.04 -14.69 -6.52
N TYR A 4 -30.22 -14.93 -7.09
CA TYR A 4 -31.49 -14.59 -6.46
C TYR A 4 -32.56 -15.65 -6.68
N PHE A 5 -33.45 -15.79 -5.70
CA PHE A 5 -34.72 -16.47 -5.88
C PHE A 5 -35.75 -15.46 -6.38
N GLU A 6 -36.31 -15.67 -7.56
CA GLU A 6 -37.41 -14.83 -8.03
C GLU A 6 -38.65 -15.09 -7.18
N THR A 7 -39.15 -14.05 -6.49
CA THR A 7 -40.35 -14.14 -5.66
C THR A 7 -41.59 -14.45 -6.51
N THR A 8 -42.63 -15.02 -5.89
CA THR A 8 -43.89 -15.32 -6.61
C THR A 8 -44.53 -14.03 -7.17
N GLN A 9 -44.38 -12.90 -6.48
CA GLN A 9 -44.83 -11.58 -6.91
C GLN A 9 -44.01 -11.06 -8.11
N ALA A 10 -42.67 -11.14 -8.06
CA ALA A 10 -41.82 -10.76 -9.18
C ALA A 10 -42.11 -11.61 -10.44
N ALA A 11 -42.34 -12.91 -10.27
CA ALA A 11 -42.76 -13.80 -11.35
C ALA A 11 -44.15 -13.45 -11.90
N ARG A 12 -45.13 -13.06 -11.05
CA ARG A 12 -46.44 -12.53 -11.48
C ARG A 12 -46.26 -11.27 -12.33
N LEU A 13 -45.53 -10.27 -11.85
CA LEU A 13 -45.28 -9.00 -12.55
C LEU A 13 -44.56 -9.21 -13.89
N ARG A 14 -43.54 -10.08 -13.95
CA ARG A 14 -42.86 -10.45 -15.20
C ARG A 14 -43.80 -11.15 -16.19
N THR A 15 -44.74 -11.95 -15.69
CA THR A 15 -45.74 -12.65 -16.52
C THR A 15 -46.75 -11.65 -17.08
N ALA A 16 -47.35 -10.79 -16.24
CA ALA A 16 -48.31 -9.76 -16.65
C ALA A 16 -47.74 -8.79 -17.70
N ARG A 17 -46.54 -8.23 -17.46
CA ARG A 17 -45.85 -7.35 -18.42
C ARG A 17 -45.55 -8.04 -19.75
N LYS A 18 -45.31 -9.36 -19.75
CA LYS A 18 -45.15 -10.12 -21.00
C LYS A 18 -46.49 -10.30 -21.72
N THR A 19 -47.56 -10.63 -21.00
CA THR A 19 -48.91 -10.75 -21.59
C THR A 19 -49.34 -9.43 -22.23
N GLN A 20 -49.19 -8.29 -21.55
CA GLN A 20 -49.46 -6.96 -22.13
C GLN A 20 -48.69 -6.74 -23.46
N LYS A 21 -47.41 -7.09 -23.53
CA LYS A 21 -46.62 -6.96 -24.78
C LYS A 21 -47.01 -7.95 -25.89
N LEU A 22 -47.61 -9.10 -25.55
CA LEU A 22 -48.19 -10.02 -26.53
C LEU A 22 -49.52 -9.48 -27.05
N THR A 23 -50.40 -9.00 -26.16
CA THR A 23 -51.72 -8.44 -26.51
C THR A 23 -51.59 -7.16 -27.34
N ALA A 24 -50.65 -6.28 -27.02
CA ALA A 24 -50.38 -5.05 -27.74
C ALA A 24 -49.55 -5.24 -29.04
N GLY A 25 -49.34 -6.47 -29.52
CA GLY A 25 -48.58 -6.76 -30.74
C GLY A 25 -47.06 -6.55 -30.67
N VAL A 26 -46.57 -5.73 -29.74
CA VAL A 26 -45.15 -5.35 -29.51
C VAL A 26 -44.20 -6.56 -29.42
N GLN A 27 -44.69 -7.73 -29.02
CA GLN A 27 -43.93 -8.98 -29.06
C GLN A 27 -44.71 -10.10 -29.75
N LYS A 28 -44.14 -10.69 -30.80
CA LYS A 28 -44.72 -11.87 -31.46
C LYS A 28 -44.65 -13.11 -30.55
N PRO A 29 -45.67 -13.99 -30.54
CA PRO A 29 -45.63 -15.25 -29.79
C PRO A 29 -44.46 -16.14 -30.23
N LYS A 30 -43.76 -16.76 -29.27
CA LYS A 30 -42.71 -17.75 -29.61
C LYS A 30 -43.34 -19.00 -30.21
N ARG A 31 -43.12 -19.24 -31.50
CA ARG A 31 -43.38 -20.55 -32.12
C ARG A 31 -42.41 -21.57 -31.53
N HIS A 32 -42.95 -22.65 -30.96
CA HIS A 32 -42.19 -23.73 -30.32
C HIS A 32 -42.01 -24.97 -31.24
N VAL A 33 -42.35 -24.83 -32.52
CA VAL A 33 -42.31 -25.86 -33.56
C VAL A 33 -41.64 -25.26 -34.80
N GLY A 34 -40.85 -26.05 -35.54
CA GLY A 34 -40.24 -25.64 -36.80
C GLY A 34 -41.23 -25.63 -37.98
N LYS A 35 -40.73 -25.58 -39.23
CA LYS A 35 -41.56 -25.87 -40.41
C LYS A 35 -42.12 -27.29 -40.27
N LEU A 36 -43.44 -27.50 -40.45
CA LEU A 36 -44.08 -28.81 -40.21
C LEU A 36 -43.54 -29.92 -41.12
N GLY A 37 -43.08 -29.59 -42.33
CA GLY A 37 -42.37 -30.53 -43.22
C GLY A 37 -40.98 -31.00 -42.72
N ASN A 38 -40.51 -30.57 -41.55
CA ASN A 38 -39.31 -31.12 -40.90
C ASN A 38 -39.63 -32.34 -40.00
N TYR A 39 -40.88 -32.80 -39.97
CA TYR A 39 -41.36 -33.88 -39.11
C TYR A 39 -42.12 -34.93 -39.91
N LEU A 40 -41.91 -36.19 -39.55
CA LEU A 40 -42.52 -37.37 -40.17
C LEU A 40 -43.44 -38.06 -39.14
N PHE A 41 -44.69 -38.30 -39.54
CA PHE A 41 -45.70 -39.07 -38.83
C PHE A 41 -46.82 -39.43 -39.82
N ASP A 42 -47.60 -40.46 -39.51
CA ASP A 42 -48.81 -40.79 -40.29
C ASP A 42 -49.84 -39.66 -40.10
N ARG A 43 -50.09 -38.90 -41.16
CA ARG A 43 -51.02 -37.75 -41.13
C ARG A 43 -52.47 -38.18 -41.22
N ASP A 44 -52.77 -39.24 -41.96
CA ASP A 44 -54.14 -39.60 -42.33
C ASP A 44 -54.77 -40.44 -41.21
N ALA A 45 -54.00 -41.32 -40.57
CA ALA A 45 -54.42 -41.97 -39.34
C ALA A 45 -54.50 -40.98 -38.17
N PHE A 46 -53.64 -39.95 -38.13
CA PHE A 46 -53.72 -38.89 -37.12
C PHE A 46 -54.97 -38.02 -37.32
N LEU A 47 -55.29 -37.62 -38.56
CA LEU A 47 -56.45 -36.82 -38.93
C LEU A 47 -57.75 -37.57 -38.59
N LYS A 48 -57.93 -38.78 -39.11
CA LYS A 48 -59.09 -39.63 -38.81
C LYS A 48 -59.28 -39.86 -37.31
N PHE A 49 -58.18 -40.07 -36.57
CA PHE A 49 -58.24 -40.25 -35.12
C PHE A 49 -58.66 -38.97 -34.37
N ILE A 50 -58.11 -37.80 -34.71
CA ILE A 50 -58.37 -36.56 -33.97
C ILE A 50 -59.74 -35.94 -34.33
N GLU A 51 -60.24 -36.17 -35.54
CA GLU A 51 -61.58 -35.75 -35.97
C GLU A 51 -62.68 -36.53 -35.24
N ALA A 52 -62.52 -37.85 -35.14
CA ALA A 52 -63.46 -38.76 -34.47
C ALA A 52 -63.58 -38.55 -32.95
N LEU A 53 -62.76 -37.68 -32.35
CA LEU A 53 -62.88 -37.34 -30.92
C LEU A 53 -63.97 -36.27 -30.69
N PRO A 54 -64.99 -36.55 -29.84
CA PRO A 54 -66.03 -35.58 -29.52
C PRO A 54 -65.47 -34.39 -28.73
N SER A 55 -66.18 -33.26 -28.80
CA SER A 55 -65.89 -32.08 -27.97
C SER A 55 -65.87 -32.44 -26.48
N GLY A 56 -64.97 -31.81 -25.73
CA GLY A 56 -64.65 -32.13 -24.34
C GLY A 56 -63.55 -33.19 -24.14
N SER A 57 -63.28 -34.06 -25.14
CA SER A 57 -62.33 -35.18 -25.01
C SER A 57 -60.99 -34.81 -24.38
N LYS A 58 -60.52 -35.66 -23.45
CA LYS A 58 -59.28 -35.45 -22.69
C LYS A 58 -58.04 -35.84 -23.49
N VAL A 59 -57.62 -34.97 -24.41
CA VAL A 59 -56.49 -35.18 -25.34
C VAL A 59 -55.14 -34.80 -24.72
N SER A 60 -54.29 -35.81 -24.47
CA SER A 60 -52.87 -35.62 -24.18
C SER A 60 -52.04 -35.57 -25.45
N TRP A 61 -51.74 -34.36 -25.92
CA TRP A 61 -50.91 -34.14 -27.12
C TRP A 61 -49.54 -34.82 -27.06
N ARG A 62 -48.94 -34.94 -25.86
CA ARG A 62 -47.66 -35.65 -25.69
C ARG A 62 -47.77 -37.10 -26.13
N ASP A 63 -48.85 -37.76 -25.73
CA ASP A 63 -49.00 -39.20 -25.88
C ASP A 63 -49.51 -39.55 -27.28
N LEU A 64 -50.25 -38.64 -27.93
CA LEU A 64 -50.42 -38.68 -29.39
C LEU A 64 -49.08 -38.59 -30.12
N GLY A 65 -48.17 -37.73 -29.66
CA GLY A 65 -46.80 -37.62 -30.20
C GLY A 65 -45.95 -38.88 -30.03
N ILE A 66 -46.37 -39.81 -29.16
CA ILE A 66 -45.80 -41.15 -29.01
C ILE A 66 -46.55 -42.15 -29.91
N ARG A 67 -47.89 -42.16 -29.85
CA ARG A 67 -48.79 -43.05 -30.62
C ARG A 67 -48.56 -42.97 -32.13
N PHE A 68 -48.45 -41.76 -32.67
CA PHE A 68 -48.20 -41.51 -34.10
C PHE A 68 -46.70 -41.43 -34.45
N GLN A 69 -45.82 -41.91 -33.55
CA GLN A 69 -44.37 -42.04 -33.72
C GLN A 69 -43.69 -40.84 -34.41
N VAL A 70 -43.97 -39.61 -33.95
CA VAL A 70 -43.46 -38.40 -34.60
C VAL A 70 -41.93 -38.39 -34.59
N LYS A 71 -41.30 -38.35 -35.77
CA LYS A 71 -39.85 -38.29 -35.96
C LYS A 71 -39.44 -36.94 -36.55
N ASN A 72 -38.22 -36.49 -36.25
CA ASN A 72 -37.59 -35.34 -36.90
C ASN A 72 -36.82 -35.77 -38.18
N LYS A 73 -36.19 -34.82 -38.87
CA LYS A 73 -35.29 -35.10 -40.02
C LYS A 73 -34.14 -36.08 -39.73
N SER A 74 -33.79 -36.33 -38.47
CA SER A 74 -32.75 -37.28 -38.05
C SER A 74 -33.34 -38.64 -37.62
N GLY A 75 -34.61 -38.92 -37.91
CA GLY A 75 -35.29 -40.17 -37.54
C GLY A 75 -35.65 -40.30 -36.06
N LEU A 76 -35.30 -39.34 -35.21
CA LEU A 76 -35.49 -39.39 -33.76
C LEU A 76 -36.77 -38.69 -33.31
N ARG A 77 -37.43 -39.20 -32.26
CA ARG A 77 -38.61 -38.57 -31.67
C ARG A 77 -38.24 -37.25 -30.98
N PRO A 78 -38.73 -36.09 -31.44
CA PRO A 78 -38.34 -34.81 -30.86
C PRO A 78 -39.02 -34.58 -29.51
N SER A 79 -38.34 -33.88 -28.58
CA SER A 79 -38.84 -33.63 -27.22
C SER A 79 -40.13 -32.78 -27.18
N ASN A 80 -40.44 -32.07 -28.26
CA ASN A 80 -41.66 -31.29 -28.45
C ASN A 80 -42.72 -31.99 -29.33
N ALA A 81 -42.62 -33.31 -29.59
CA ALA A 81 -43.51 -34.06 -30.51
C ALA A 81 -45.02 -33.75 -30.36
N GLY A 82 -45.53 -33.62 -29.13
CA GLY A 82 -46.93 -33.26 -28.92
C GLY A 82 -47.30 -31.84 -29.34
N GLN A 83 -46.37 -30.89 -29.27
CA GLN A 83 -46.57 -29.54 -29.82
C GLN A 83 -46.56 -29.58 -31.36
N VAL A 84 -45.75 -30.46 -31.98
CA VAL A 84 -45.77 -30.68 -33.43
C VAL A 84 -47.17 -31.13 -33.89
N LEU A 85 -47.76 -32.15 -33.25
CA LEU A 85 -49.12 -32.61 -33.58
C LEU A 85 -50.21 -31.57 -33.28
N MET A 86 -50.07 -30.79 -32.20
CA MET A 86 -51.04 -29.73 -31.89
C MET A 86 -51.03 -28.60 -32.93
N GLU A 87 -49.86 -28.21 -33.45
CA GLU A 87 -49.80 -27.25 -34.57
C GLU A 87 -50.17 -27.90 -35.91
N ALA A 88 -49.90 -29.20 -36.10
CA ALA A 88 -50.36 -29.93 -37.28
C ALA A 88 -51.90 -30.00 -37.35
N ALA A 89 -52.58 -30.32 -36.25
CA ALA A 89 -54.04 -30.32 -36.18
C ALA A 89 -54.65 -28.96 -36.57
N LYS A 90 -54.10 -27.85 -36.06
CA LYS A 90 -54.51 -26.50 -36.49
C LYS A 90 -54.28 -26.26 -37.98
N SER A 91 -53.16 -26.71 -38.54
CA SER A 91 -52.88 -26.57 -39.98
C SER A 91 -53.76 -27.45 -40.87
N LEU A 92 -54.45 -28.44 -40.28
CA LEU A 92 -55.45 -29.29 -40.89
C LEU A 92 -56.88 -28.82 -40.57
N GLY A 93 -57.06 -27.57 -40.13
CA GLY A 93 -58.39 -26.96 -39.89
C GLY A 93 -59.08 -27.36 -38.57
N ILE A 94 -58.51 -28.26 -37.78
CA ILE A 94 -59.12 -28.74 -36.54
C ILE A 94 -59.02 -27.67 -35.44
N ASP A 95 -60.16 -27.26 -34.90
CA ASP A 95 -60.17 -26.48 -33.66
C ASP A 95 -59.67 -27.34 -32.49
N VAL A 96 -58.44 -27.06 -32.05
CA VAL A 96 -57.83 -27.69 -30.87
C VAL A 96 -58.36 -27.13 -29.54
N SER A 97 -59.24 -26.11 -29.56
CA SER A 97 -59.93 -25.59 -28.38
C SER A 97 -61.02 -26.56 -27.90
N LYS A 98 -61.77 -27.22 -28.82
CA LYS A 98 -62.88 -28.15 -28.53
C LYS A 98 -62.56 -29.29 -27.55
N PHE A 99 -61.30 -29.72 -27.48
CA PHE A 99 -60.84 -30.77 -26.55
C PHE A 99 -60.61 -30.22 -25.13
N ASN A 100 -60.44 -31.07 -24.11
CA ASN A 100 -59.99 -30.68 -22.75
C ASN A 100 -60.69 -29.43 -22.16
N THR A 101 -62.01 -29.29 -22.31
CA THR A 101 -62.76 -28.08 -21.90
C THR A 101 -62.90 -27.97 -20.39
N GLU A 102 -62.92 -29.09 -19.66
CA GLU A 102 -63.01 -29.13 -18.21
C GLU A 102 -61.76 -28.58 -17.49
N LYS A 103 -61.99 -28.05 -16.28
CA LYS A 103 -61.03 -27.45 -15.32
C LYS A 103 -59.53 -27.69 -15.60
N ARG A 104 -58.97 -26.81 -16.41
CA ARG A 104 -57.56 -26.34 -16.38
C ARG A 104 -56.48 -27.44 -16.23
N ILE A 105 -56.58 -28.52 -17.00
CA ILE A 105 -55.47 -29.46 -17.22
C ILE A 105 -54.21 -28.64 -17.54
N SER A 106 -53.09 -28.92 -16.85
CA SER A 106 -51.98 -27.96 -16.62
C SER A 106 -51.08 -27.70 -17.85
N GLY A 107 -51.67 -27.25 -18.95
CA GLY A 107 -51.08 -27.07 -20.28
C GLY A 107 -51.29 -25.67 -20.85
N ARG A 108 -52.56 -25.32 -21.11
CA ARG A 108 -52.97 -24.43 -22.22
C ARG A 108 -52.35 -23.03 -22.22
N ASP A 109 -52.41 -22.29 -21.11
CA ASP A 109 -51.85 -20.94 -21.07
C ASP A 109 -50.33 -20.90 -20.81
N TYR A 110 -49.54 -20.90 -21.89
CA TYR A 110 -48.11 -20.58 -21.81
C TYR A 110 -47.85 -19.08 -21.51
N ALA A 111 -48.88 -18.23 -21.67
CA ALA A 111 -48.83 -16.81 -21.31
C ALA A 111 -49.11 -16.59 -19.81
N GLN A 112 -50.16 -17.18 -19.24
CA GLN A 112 -50.53 -16.98 -17.83
C GLN A 112 -49.70 -17.78 -16.82
N ARG A 113 -48.97 -18.83 -17.22
CA ARG A 113 -48.29 -19.73 -16.27
C ARG A 113 -47.07 -19.07 -15.60
N ILE A 114 -47.30 -18.53 -14.41
CA ILE A 114 -46.30 -17.94 -13.51
C ILE A 114 -45.22 -19.00 -13.14
N ARG A 115 -44.12 -19.03 -13.90
CA ARG A 115 -42.94 -19.84 -13.60
C ARG A 115 -41.84 -18.96 -13.00
N ARG A 116 -41.52 -19.15 -11.72
CA ARG A 116 -40.36 -18.54 -11.06
C ARG A 116 -39.06 -18.96 -11.77
N ALA A 117 -38.16 -18.02 -12.02
CA ALA A 117 -36.80 -18.29 -12.47
C ALA A 117 -36.05 -19.10 -11.39
N ARG A 118 -35.58 -20.29 -11.77
CA ARG A 118 -34.89 -21.25 -10.92
C ARG A 118 -33.90 -22.03 -11.78
N HIS A 119 -32.69 -22.24 -11.28
CA HIS A 119 -31.79 -23.23 -11.87
C HIS A 119 -32.00 -24.56 -11.15
N LYS A 120 -32.01 -25.68 -11.89
CA LYS A 120 -32.05 -27.02 -11.30
C LYS A 120 -30.68 -27.66 -11.47
N LEU A 121 -30.19 -28.31 -10.41
CA LEU A 121 -29.10 -29.26 -10.55
C LEU A 121 -29.61 -30.51 -11.27
N MET A 122 -28.72 -31.27 -11.91
CA MET A 122 -29.10 -32.37 -12.80
C MET A 122 -30.02 -33.38 -12.09
N TYR A 123 -31.12 -33.71 -12.77
CA TYR A 123 -32.11 -34.75 -12.41
C TYR A 123 -32.80 -34.70 -11.03
N GLN A 124 -32.55 -33.73 -10.15
CA GLN A 124 -33.17 -33.69 -8.81
C GLN A 124 -34.18 -32.55 -8.57
N LYS A 125 -34.94 -32.68 -7.48
CA LYS A 125 -36.01 -31.73 -7.07
C LYS A 125 -35.47 -30.39 -6.54
N VAL A 126 -34.21 -30.34 -6.14
CA VAL A 126 -33.54 -29.15 -5.57
C VAL A 126 -33.46 -28.02 -6.62
N SER A 127 -33.74 -26.79 -6.19
CA SER A 127 -33.68 -25.58 -7.01
C SER A 127 -32.70 -24.58 -6.42
N ILE A 128 -31.61 -24.27 -7.12
CA ILE A 128 -30.64 -23.26 -6.70
C ILE A 128 -31.03 -21.87 -7.26
N PRO A 129 -30.67 -20.76 -6.60
CA PRO A 129 -31.04 -19.42 -7.05
C PRO A 129 -30.40 -19.09 -8.40
N ALA A 130 -31.13 -18.39 -9.25
CA ALA A 130 -30.67 -18.07 -10.60
C ALA A 130 -29.72 -16.87 -10.59
N SER A 131 -28.80 -16.80 -11.54
CA SER A 131 -28.07 -15.56 -11.83
C SER A 131 -29.03 -14.48 -12.35
N GLN A 132 -28.78 -13.21 -12.00
CA GLN A 132 -29.50 -12.11 -12.63
C GLN A 132 -29.12 -12.01 -14.13
N PRO A 133 -30.08 -11.80 -15.05
CA PRO A 133 -29.77 -11.56 -16.45
C PRO A 133 -28.88 -10.32 -16.62
N THR A 134 -27.80 -10.41 -17.41
CA THR A 134 -26.78 -9.37 -17.57
C THR A 134 -27.37 -7.99 -17.89
N ARG A 135 -28.43 -7.92 -18.71
CA ARG A 135 -29.14 -6.67 -19.02
C ARG A 135 -29.75 -5.99 -17.77
N LYS A 136 -30.28 -6.76 -16.81
CA LYS A 136 -30.74 -6.20 -15.52
C LYS A 136 -29.57 -5.68 -14.68
N LEU A 137 -28.48 -6.44 -14.62
CA LEU A 137 -27.27 -6.03 -13.90
C LEU A 137 -26.70 -4.72 -14.46
N HIS A 138 -26.69 -4.57 -15.80
CA HIS A 138 -26.27 -3.32 -16.46
C HIS A 138 -27.23 -2.16 -16.18
N THR A 139 -28.54 -2.38 -16.19
CA THR A 139 -29.51 -1.34 -15.77
C THR A 139 -29.30 -0.92 -14.32
N GLU A 140 -29.07 -1.87 -13.42
CA GLU A 140 -28.85 -1.58 -12.00
C GLU A 140 -27.53 -0.85 -11.77
N ILE A 141 -26.42 -1.27 -12.40
CA ILE A 141 -25.14 -0.55 -12.30
C ILE A 141 -25.28 0.89 -12.81
N ARG A 142 -25.98 1.12 -13.94
CA ARG A 142 -26.28 2.48 -14.42
C ARG A 142 -27.12 3.26 -13.43
N ARG A 143 -28.16 2.66 -12.84
CA ARG A 143 -28.99 3.29 -11.79
C ARG A 143 -28.12 3.71 -10.59
N ARG A 144 -27.23 2.84 -10.11
CA ARG A 144 -26.31 3.12 -9.00
C ARG A 144 -25.28 4.22 -9.35
N MET A 145 -24.79 4.28 -10.59
CA MET A 145 -23.92 5.36 -11.05
C MET A 145 -24.66 6.71 -11.14
N ASN A 146 -25.86 6.72 -11.75
CA ASN A 146 -26.68 7.93 -11.88
C ASN A 146 -27.13 8.47 -10.51
N ASN A 147 -27.48 7.58 -9.58
CA ASN A 147 -27.85 7.92 -8.20
C ASN A 147 -26.62 8.19 -7.29
N GLN A 148 -25.40 8.28 -7.85
CA GLN A 148 -24.12 8.47 -7.16
C GLN A 148 -23.74 7.41 -6.09
N GLU A 149 -24.51 6.32 -5.93
CA GLU A 149 -24.16 5.16 -5.08
C GLU A 149 -22.86 4.45 -5.50
N ILE A 150 -22.42 4.66 -6.74
CA ILE A 150 -21.10 4.28 -7.23
C ILE A 150 -20.51 5.50 -7.95
N TYR A 151 -19.78 6.33 -7.20
CA TYR A 151 -19.00 7.41 -7.79
C TYR A 151 -17.83 6.84 -8.62
N VAL A 152 -17.65 7.37 -9.83
CA VAL A 152 -16.60 6.96 -10.79
C VAL A 152 -15.67 8.09 -11.18
N GLY A 153 -15.83 9.27 -10.57
CA GLY A 153 -15.10 10.48 -10.93
C GLY A 153 -15.71 11.29 -12.08
N GLU A 154 -15.34 12.56 -12.10
CA GLU A 154 -15.54 13.51 -13.20
C GLU A 154 -14.78 13.09 -14.46
N LEU A 155 -15.19 13.62 -15.62
CA LEU A 155 -14.48 13.45 -16.88
C LEU A 155 -13.41 14.54 -17.01
N ILE A 156 -12.16 14.16 -17.33
CA ILE A 156 -11.04 15.09 -17.52
C ILE A 156 -10.23 14.73 -18.77
N ALA A 157 -9.35 15.65 -19.20
CA ALA A 157 -8.42 15.44 -20.33
C ALA A 157 -9.12 14.82 -21.57
N PRO A 158 -10.10 15.52 -22.17
CA PRO A 158 -10.76 15.07 -23.39
C PRO A 158 -9.73 14.89 -24.50
N LYS A 159 -9.79 13.74 -25.19
CA LYS A 159 -8.94 13.44 -26.34
C LYS A 159 -9.75 12.76 -27.43
N THR A 160 -9.86 13.42 -28.56
CA THR A 160 -10.57 12.91 -29.74
C THR A 160 -9.68 11.95 -30.52
N TYR A 161 -10.25 10.82 -30.92
CA TYR A 161 -9.63 9.84 -31.79
C TYR A 161 -10.54 9.60 -33.00
N ARG A 162 -9.97 9.64 -34.20
CA ARG A 162 -10.62 9.14 -35.41
C ARG A 162 -10.56 7.61 -35.43
N ARG A 163 -11.67 6.97 -35.82
CA ARG A 163 -11.74 5.54 -36.07
C ARG A 163 -12.59 5.31 -37.31
N ASN A 164 -12.22 4.32 -38.13
CA ASN A 164 -13.04 3.91 -39.26
C ASN A 164 -13.74 2.60 -38.88
N HIS A 165 -14.99 2.45 -39.29
CA HIS A 165 -15.75 1.21 -39.10
C HIS A 165 -16.60 0.89 -40.33
N ILE A 166 -16.88 -0.39 -40.52
CA ILE A 166 -17.73 -0.86 -41.61
C ILE A 166 -19.17 -0.92 -41.09
N THR A 167 -20.09 -0.28 -41.82
CA THR A 167 -21.52 -0.21 -41.48
C THR A 167 -22.23 -1.55 -41.68
N SER A 168 -23.53 -1.62 -41.34
CA SER A 168 -24.35 -2.81 -41.63
C SER A 168 -24.65 -3.00 -43.13
N SER A 169 -24.44 -1.97 -43.96
CA SER A 169 -24.54 -2.02 -45.43
C SER A 169 -23.21 -2.35 -46.11
N GLY A 170 -22.07 -2.23 -45.42
CA GLY A 170 -20.73 -2.55 -45.94
C GLY A 170 -19.83 -1.33 -46.23
N ASP A 171 -20.35 -0.12 -46.01
CA ASP A 171 -19.65 1.14 -46.25
C ASP A 171 -18.63 1.46 -45.17
N LEU A 172 -17.56 2.18 -45.51
CA LEU A 172 -16.52 2.58 -44.56
C LEU A 172 -16.78 3.99 -44.01
N GLU A 173 -17.33 4.07 -42.80
CA GLU A 173 -17.58 5.33 -42.10
C GLU A 173 -16.44 5.68 -41.13
N GLU A 174 -15.80 6.84 -41.33
CA GLU A 174 -14.96 7.50 -40.34
C GLU A 174 -15.84 8.18 -39.27
N THR A 175 -15.52 7.96 -37.99
CA THR A 175 -16.23 8.56 -36.85
C THR A 175 -15.21 9.08 -35.84
N GLU A 176 -15.45 10.29 -35.33
CA GLU A 176 -14.66 10.83 -34.21
C GLU A 176 -15.23 10.36 -32.86
N VAL A 177 -14.34 9.97 -31.95
CA VAL A 177 -14.69 9.52 -30.59
C VAL A 177 -13.82 10.24 -29.58
N THR A 178 -14.42 11.15 -28.83
CA THR A 178 -13.78 11.78 -27.66
C THR A 178 -13.80 10.81 -26.47
N VAL A 179 -12.62 10.31 -26.09
CA VAL A 179 -12.42 9.63 -24.81
C VAL A 179 -11.93 10.63 -23.77
N HIS A 180 -12.09 10.28 -22.50
CA HIS A 180 -11.72 11.13 -21.37
C HIS A 180 -11.01 10.26 -20.33
N GLY A 181 -10.09 10.86 -19.56
CA GLY A 181 -9.71 10.34 -18.26
C GLY A 181 -10.85 10.48 -17.25
N ARG A 182 -10.70 9.82 -16.09
CA ARG A 182 -11.55 10.06 -14.91
C ARG A 182 -10.76 10.79 -13.84
N LYS A 183 -11.46 11.51 -12.96
CA LYS A 183 -10.90 12.13 -11.76
C LYS A 183 -11.82 12.01 -10.58
N ILE A 184 -11.33 11.50 -9.46
CA ILE A 184 -11.99 11.62 -8.16
C ILE A 184 -11.38 12.85 -7.48
N PRO A 185 -12.12 13.97 -7.30
CA PRO A 185 -11.60 15.16 -6.64
C PRO A 185 -11.17 14.85 -5.21
N LEU A 186 -10.14 15.54 -4.71
CA LEU A 186 -9.72 15.34 -3.33
C LEU A 186 -10.84 15.70 -2.35
N GLU A 187 -11.64 16.73 -2.64
CA GLU A 187 -12.83 17.11 -1.87
C GLU A 187 -13.92 16.01 -1.82
N HIS A 188 -13.95 15.07 -2.77
CA HIS A 188 -14.81 13.88 -2.65
C HIS A 188 -14.20 12.87 -1.66
N ILE A 189 -12.88 12.63 -1.75
CA ILE A 189 -12.14 11.74 -0.84
C ILE A 189 -12.18 12.26 0.59
N ARG A 190 -11.96 13.56 0.84
CA ARG A 190 -12.04 14.19 2.17
C ARG A 190 -13.38 13.93 2.85
N ARG A 191 -14.49 14.10 2.11
CA ARG A 191 -15.85 13.86 2.62
C ARG A 191 -16.10 12.37 2.87
N GLN A 192 -15.61 11.47 2.00
CA GLN A 192 -15.69 10.04 2.26
C GLN A 192 -14.85 9.63 3.48
N MET A 193 -13.63 10.17 3.64
CA MET A 193 -12.79 9.96 4.81
C MET A 193 -13.48 10.46 6.09
N ASN A 194 -14.16 11.61 6.08
CA ASN A 194 -14.92 12.09 7.24
C ASN A 194 -16.02 11.11 7.67
N VAL A 195 -16.71 10.50 6.70
CA VAL A 195 -17.76 9.49 6.95
C VAL A 195 -17.13 8.18 7.46
N ASP A 196 -16.14 7.66 6.76
CA ASP A 196 -15.49 6.37 7.07
C ASP A 196 -14.71 6.40 8.39
N GLN A 197 -14.12 7.55 8.74
CA GLN A 197 -13.35 7.76 9.98
C GLN A 197 -14.19 8.38 11.12
N GLY A 198 -15.49 8.60 10.95
CA GLY A 198 -16.36 9.37 11.87
C GLY A 198 -16.53 8.82 13.30
N LEU A 199 -16.05 7.60 13.55
CA LEU A 199 -16.00 6.93 14.88
C LEU A 199 -14.55 6.70 15.37
N LEU A 200 -13.55 7.08 14.56
CA LEU A 200 -12.13 6.90 14.86
C LEU A 200 -11.49 8.21 15.34
N PHE A 201 -12.10 9.36 15.04
CA PHE A 201 -11.69 10.65 15.59
C PHE A 201 -11.73 10.64 17.11
N ARG A 202 -10.70 11.22 17.73
CA ARG A 202 -10.62 11.39 19.19
C ARG A 202 -11.69 12.35 19.69
N TRP A 203 -11.87 13.45 18.98
CA TRP A 203 -12.82 14.51 19.29
C TRP A 203 -13.59 14.94 18.04
N ARG A 204 -14.78 15.47 18.25
CA ARG A 204 -15.60 16.15 17.24
C ARG A 204 -15.62 17.65 17.52
N LYS A 205 -15.98 18.47 16.55
CA LYS A 205 -16.10 19.93 16.74
C LYS A 205 -17.00 20.28 17.93
N ASP A 206 -18.13 19.59 18.01
CA ASP A 206 -19.16 19.70 19.05
C ASP A 206 -18.61 19.39 20.47
N ASP A 207 -17.57 18.54 20.57
CA ASP A 207 -16.91 18.20 21.85
C ASP A 207 -16.08 19.38 22.44
N TYR A 208 -15.91 20.50 21.72
CA TYR A 208 -15.15 21.67 22.17
C TYR A 208 -16.01 22.80 22.74
N GLU A 209 -17.34 22.76 22.53
CA GLU A 209 -18.24 23.86 22.92
C GLU A 209 -18.37 24.04 24.44
N ASN A 210 -17.93 23.06 25.24
CA ASN A 210 -18.04 23.03 26.70
C ASN A 210 -16.76 22.51 27.40
N LEU A 211 -15.57 22.77 26.84
CA LEU A 211 -14.30 22.37 27.47
C LEU A 211 -13.89 23.34 28.58
N ASP A 212 -13.61 22.81 29.77
CA ASP A 212 -12.95 23.55 30.85
C ASP A 212 -11.45 23.74 30.61
N GLU A 213 -10.89 24.75 31.29
CA GLU A 213 -9.49 25.15 31.18
C GLU A 213 -8.53 24.06 31.68
N GLU A 214 -8.89 23.31 32.73
CA GLU A 214 -8.08 22.16 33.20
C GLU A 214 -7.91 21.13 32.09
N THR A 215 -8.99 20.77 31.40
CA THR A 215 -9.00 19.79 30.30
C THR A 215 -8.18 20.29 29.11
N ILE A 216 -8.22 21.59 28.80
CA ILE A 216 -7.37 22.21 27.76
C ILE A 216 -5.89 22.09 28.16
N LEU A 217 -5.50 22.53 29.36
CA LEU A 217 -4.13 22.45 29.88
C LEU A 217 -3.60 21.01 29.91
N LYS A 218 -4.44 20.07 30.35
CA LYS A 218 -4.17 18.62 30.42
C LYS A 218 -3.98 18.00 29.03
N ARG A 219 -4.62 18.53 27.99
CA ARG A 219 -4.43 18.13 26.58
C ARG A 219 -3.13 18.69 26.01
N PHE A 220 -2.80 19.96 26.22
CA PHE A 220 -1.48 20.50 25.85
C PHE A 220 -0.32 19.73 26.51
N SER A 221 -0.45 19.43 27.81
CA SER A 221 0.51 18.60 28.55
C SER A 221 0.64 17.18 27.96
N LYS A 222 -0.48 16.52 27.61
CA LYS A 222 -0.49 15.21 26.94
C LYS A 222 0.15 15.25 25.54
N LEU A 223 -0.01 16.35 24.80
CA LEU A 223 0.59 16.57 23.48
C LEU A 223 2.06 17.01 23.57
N LYS A 224 2.52 17.50 24.73
CA LYS A 224 3.85 18.09 24.98
C LYS A 224 4.14 19.34 24.13
N ILE A 225 3.11 20.17 23.98
CA ILE A 225 3.17 21.45 23.26
C ILE A 225 3.01 22.57 24.31
N PRO A 226 3.76 23.69 24.22
CA PRO A 226 3.55 24.85 25.10
C PRO A 226 2.10 25.33 25.04
N VAL A 227 1.55 25.74 26.18
CA VAL A 227 0.23 26.37 26.24
C VAL A 227 0.34 27.82 25.73
N PRO A 228 -0.47 28.27 24.77
CA PRO A 228 -0.53 29.69 24.41
C PRO A 228 -0.97 30.56 25.59
N SER A 229 -0.42 31.77 25.70
CA SER A 229 -0.62 32.67 26.85
C SER A 229 -2.03 33.26 26.99
N GLU A 230 -2.94 32.97 26.05
CA GLU A 230 -4.33 33.42 26.06
C GLU A 230 -5.27 32.21 25.91
N PRO A 231 -6.27 32.00 26.80
CA PRO A 231 -7.14 30.81 26.75
C PRO A 231 -7.89 30.63 25.43
N MET A 232 -8.28 31.73 24.77
CA MET A 232 -8.97 31.68 23.47
C MET A 232 -8.02 31.19 22.36
N SER A 233 -6.78 31.68 22.34
CA SER A 233 -5.73 31.19 21.45
C SER A 233 -5.34 29.74 21.75
N ALA A 234 -5.38 29.32 23.03
CA ALA A 234 -5.13 27.95 23.42
C ALA A 234 -6.21 26.99 22.90
N LEU A 235 -7.49 27.38 22.99
CA LEU A 235 -8.59 26.60 22.41
C LEU A 235 -8.50 26.52 20.88
N ASP A 236 -8.27 27.64 20.19
CA ASP A 236 -8.12 27.68 18.73
C ASP A 236 -6.91 26.85 18.23
N GLU A 237 -5.76 26.94 18.91
CA GLU A 237 -4.58 26.14 18.55
C GLU A 237 -4.80 24.65 18.83
N LEU A 238 -5.43 24.29 19.95
CA LEU A 238 -5.77 22.91 20.27
C LEU A 238 -6.76 22.32 19.24
N MET A 239 -7.82 23.06 18.91
CA MET A 239 -8.77 22.69 17.85
C MET A 239 -8.08 22.54 16.49
N LYS A 240 -7.15 23.44 16.15
CA LYS A 240 -6.36 23.38 14.92
C LYS A 240 -5.45 22.16 14.88
N LEU A 241 -4.79 21.82 15.99
CA LEU A 241 -3.93 20.64 16.09
C LEU A 241 -4.73 19.33 15.98
N GLU A 242 -5.75 19.15 16.81
CA GLU A 242 -6.52 17.90 16.90
C GLU A 242 -7.50 17.68 15.72
N HIS A 243 -7.77 18.69 14.88
CA HIS A 243 -8.52 18.51 13.62
C HIS A 243 -7.65 18.54 12.34
N THR A 244 -6.37 18.94 12.39
CA THR A 244 -5.50 18.97 11.19
C THR A 244 -5.00 17.57 10.84
N ARG A 245 -5.71 16.90 9.93
CA ARG A 245 -5.22 15.65 9.32
C ARG A 245 -4.06 15.91 8.37
N ASN A 246 -3.01 15.10 8.51
CA ASN A 246 -1.90 15.05 7.57
C ASN A 246 -2.19 13.99 6.50
N LEU A 247 -2.07 14.34 5.21
CA LEU A 247 -2.26 13.38 4.11
C LEU A 247 -0.94 12.77 3.62
N LYS A 248 -0.99 11.47 3.30
CA LYS A 248 0.02 10.72 2.55
C LYS A 248 -0.46 10.52 1.11
N VAL A 249 0.36 10.88 0.13
CA VAL A 249 0.21 10.46 -1.28
C VAL A 249 1.17 9.29 -1.56
N TRP A 250 0.75 8.33 -2.38
CA TRP A 250 1.64 7.27 -2.88
C TRP A 250 1.37 6.90 -4.35
N HIS A 251 2.44 6.65 -5.11
CA HIS A 251 2.39 5.88 -6.34
C HIS A 251 3.71 5.14 -6.64
N ASP A 252 3.64 4.19 -7.57
CA ASP A 252 4.74 3.41 -8.13
C ASP A 252 5.00 3.72 -9.63
N HIS A 253 4.14 4.54 -10.25
CA HIS A 253 3.93 4.73 -11.70
C HIS A 253 3.16 3.59 -12.41
N SER A 254 2.19 2.95 -11.75
CA SER A 254 1.30 1.96 -12.35
C SER A 254 0.33 2.56 -13.38
N ASP A 255 0.48 2.14 -14.63
CA ASP A 255 -0.46 2.37 -15.73
C ASP A 255 -1.71 1.46 -15.63
N ILE A 256 -2.88 1.99 -15.98
CA ILE A 256 -4.08 1.18 -16.20
C ILE A 256 -4.05 0.62 -17.64
N LEU A 257 -3.63 -0.64 -17.79
CA LEU A 257 -3.51 -1.37 -19.07
C LEU A 257 -2.58 -0.71 -20.11
N ASN A 258 -1.47 -0.14 -19.67
CA ASN A 258 -0.52 0.60 -20.52
C ASN A 258 -1.15 1.85 -21.19
N HIS A 259 -2.27 2.35 -20.67
CA HIS A 259 -2.73 3.70 -20.94
C HIS A 259 -2.09 4.67 -19.95
N SER A 260 -1.78 5.89 -20.41
CA SER A 260 -1.00 6.94 -19.73
C SER A 260 -1.66 7.59 -18.50
N TYR A 261 -2.41 6.83 -17.71
CA TYR A 261 -3.09 7.30 -16.50
C TYR A 261 -2.26 6.91 -15.26
N VAL A 262 -1.50 7.87 -14.74
CA VAL A 262 -0.82 7.71 -13.45
C VAL A 262 -1.88 7.60 -12.36
N SER A 263 -1.92 6.45 -11.70
CA SER A 263 -2.80 6.22 -10.55
C SER A 263 -2.11 6.68 -9.26
N PHE A 264 -2.83 7.40 -8.41
CA PHE A 264 -2.36 7.77 -7.07
C PHE A 264 -3.24 7.11 -6.01
N MET A 265 -2.66 6.84 -4.84
CA MET A 265 -3.38 6.48 -3.62
C MET A 265 -3.20 7.60 -2.60
N ILE A 266 -4.27 7.94 -1.88
CA ILE A 266 -4.23 8.90 -0.76
C ILE A 266 -4.80 8.24 0.49
N SER A 267 -4.11 8.41 1.61
CA SER A 267 -4.61 8.07 2.95
C SER A 267 -4.29 9.18 3.95
N ALA A 268 -5.02 9.20 5.06
CA ALA A 268 -4.63 10.00 6.22
C ALA A 268 -3.49 9.28 6.95
N LEU A 269 -2.47 10.03 7.38
CA LEU A 269 -1.51 9.52 8.36
C LEU A 269 -2.21 9.43 9.71
N TYR A 270 -2.07 8.30 10.41
CA TYR A 270 -2.58 8.17 11.76
C TYR A 270 -1.73 9.02 12.73
N ASP A 271 -2.42 9.82 13.54
CA ASP A 271 -1.85 10.66 14.58
C ASP A 271 -2.71 10.50 15.85
N THR A 272 -2.07 10.26 16.99
CA THR A 272 -2.74 10.14 18.29
C THR A 272 -3.41 11.42 18.78
N ALA A 273 -3.07 12.60 18.27
CA ALA A 273 -3.81 13.84 18.55
C ALA A 273 -5.22 13.78 17.93
N VAL A 274 -5.30 13.42 16.64
CA VAL A 274 -6.53 13.44 15.84
C VAL A 274 -7.41 12.21 16.09
N TYR A 275 -6.80 11.05 16.33
CA TYR A 275 -7.50 9.75 16.35
C TYR A 275 -7.37 9.01 17.69
N LEU A 276 -8.37 8.16 17.97
CA LEU A 276 -8.40 7.21 19.09
C LEU A 276 -7.34 6.12 18.89
N ARG A 277 -6.74 5.65 19.99
CA ARG A 277 -5.99 4.38 20.02
C ARG A 277 -6.96 3.20 20.04
N ASP A 278 -6.47 2.01 19.70
CA ASP A 278 -7.23 0.75 19.70
C ASP A 278 -7.88 0.48 21.08
N GLU A 279 -7.20 0.81 22.19
CA GLU A 279 -7.73 0.68 23.54
C GLU A 279 -8.87 1.68 23.81
N GLU A 280 -8.67 2.94 23.42
CA GLU A 280 -9.64 4.04 23.62
C GLU A 280 -10.89 3.85 22.75
N PHE A 281 -10.74 3.25 21.56
CA PHE A 281 -11.88 2.85 20.72
C PHE A 281 -12.68 1.70 21.36
N LYS A 282 -12.00 0.70 21.94
CA LYS A 282 -12.66 -0.40 22.67
C LYS A 282 -13.37 0.09 23.93
N GLU A 283 -12.78 1.04 24.65
CA GLU A 283 -13.37 1.68 25.83
C GLU A 283 -14.61 2.52 25.47
N ARG A 284 -14.53 3.34 24.41
CA ARG A 284 -15.66 4.19 23.96
C ARG A 284 -16.77 3.41 23.26
N TYR A 285 -16.49 2.22 22.73
CA TYR A 285 -17.44 1.39 21.99
C TYR A 285 -17.31 -0.12 22.32
N PRO A 286 -17.62 -0.56 23.56
CA PRO A 286 -17.37 -1.93 24.02
C PRO A 286 -18.14 -3.01 23.24
N ASP A 287 -19.34 -2.69 22.75
CA ASP A 287 -20.18 -3.61 21.96
C ASP A 287 -19.71 -3.77 20.50
N ARG A 288 -18.70 -3.01 20.05
CA ARG A 288 -18.18 -3.10 18.68
C ARG A 288 -17.03 -4.10 18.59
N THR A 289 -16.94 -4.78 17.45
CA THR A 289 -15.78 -5.61 17.10
C THR A 289 -14.49 -4.77 17.20
N PRO A 290 -13.42 -5.25 17.85
CA PRO A 290 -12.16 -4.51 17.96
C PRO A 290 -11.58 -4.10 16.60
N VAL A 291 -11.07 -2.88 16.53
CA VAL A 291 -10.50 -2.28 15.31
C VAL A 291 -9.06 -1.83 15.59
N ASP A 292 -8.11 -2.33 14.81
CA ASP A 292 -6.81 -1.67 14.58
C ASP A 292 -7.08 -0.31 13.93
N VAL A 293 -7.09 0.77 14.73
CA VAL A 293 -7.56 2.09 14.32
C VAL A 293 -6.58 2.72 13.34
N GLN A 294 -5.28 2.54 13.58
CA GLN A 294 -4.23 2.99 12.65
C GLN A 294 -4.47 2.43 11.24
N SER A 295 -4.66 1.13 11.10
CA SER A 295 -4.86 0.48 9.78
C SER A 295 -6.21 0.80 9.13
N ALA A 296 -7.19 1.27 9.90
CA ALA A 296 -8.49 1.75 9.41
C ALA A 296 -8.43 3.22 8.94
N VAL A 297 -7.69 4.08 9.66
CA VAL A 297 -7.42 5.48 9.29
C VAL A 297 -6.55 5.57 8.03
N GLU A 298 -5.49 4.75 7.97
CA GLU A 298 -4.49 4.74 6.90
C GLU A 298 -4.96 4.01 5.61
N LYS A 299 -6.23 3.57 5.56
CA LYS A 299 -6.84 2.91 4.40
C LYS A 299 -6.72 3.80 3.14
N PRO A 300 -6.20 3.29 2.01
CA PRO A 300 -5.97 4.10 0.82
C PRO A 300 -7.21 4.27 -0.06
N TYR A 301 -7.37 5.48 -0.59
CA TYR A 301 -8.40 5.88 -1.54
C TYR A 301 -7.77 6.16 -2.90
N LEU A 302 -8.41 5.67 -3.98
CA LEU A 302 -7.95 5.88 -5.35
C LEU A 302 -8.13 7.35 -5.75
N TYR A 303 -7.09 7.95 -6.31
CA TYR A 303 -7.02 9.37 -6.60
C TYR A 303 -6.36 9.68 -7.95
N ILE A 304 -6.80 10.78 -8.58
CA ILE A 304 -6.30 11.33 -9.86
C ILE A 304 -6.41 12.88 -9.78
N LEU A 305 -5.41 13.62 -10.27
CA LEU A 305 -5.04 14.96 -9.80
C LEU A 305 -6.05 16.13 -9.98
N ALA A 306 -6.46 16.74 -8.87
CA ALA A 306 -5.96 18.05 -8.39
C ALA A 306 -6.33 18.22 -6.90
N ILE A 307 -5.38 18.73 -6.10
CA ILE A 307 -5.39 18.73 -4.62
C ILE A 307 -5.93 20.09 -4.12
N TYR A 308 -6.35 20.19 -2.85
CA TYR A 308 -6.70 21.46 -2.15
C TYR A 308 -6.47 21.33 -0.62
N ASP A 309 -5.41 20.62 -0.20
CA ASP A 309 -5.14 20.25 1.20
C ASP A 309 -3.70 20.55 1.63
N VAL A 310 -3.45 20.45 2.94
CA VAL A 310 -2.10 20.33 3.51
C VAL A 310 -1.56 18.94 3.20
N LEU A 311 -0.83 18.81 2.09
CA LEU A 311 -0.11 17.57 1.77
C LEU A 311 1.14 17.47 2.66
N ARG A 312 1.27 16.39 3.43
CA ARG A 312 2.37 16.23 4.39
C ARG A 312 3.52 15.41 3.84
N VAL A 313 3.22 14.26 3.24
CA VAL A 313 4.23 13.31 2.75
C VAL A 313 3.83 12.71 1.41
N PHE A 314 4.79 12.56 0.51
CA PHE A 314 4.74 11.61 -0.60
C PHE A 314 5.61 10.40 -0.27
N SER A 315 5.04 9.20 -0.32
CA SER A 315 5.78 7.94 -0.29
C SER A 315 5.79 7.32 -1.69
N GLY A 316 6.73 6.42 -1.97
CA GLY A 316 6.86 5.81 -3.29
C GLY A 316 8.05 4.86 -3.40
N ASN A 317 8.06 4.02 -4.43
CA ASN A 317 9.28 3.29 -4.80
C ASN A 317 10.42 4.30 -5.13
N GLY A 318 11.67 3.83 -5.10
CA GLY A 318 12.84 4.69 -5.34
C GLY A 318 12.71 5.60 -6.58
N PRO A 319 12.35 5.07 -7.77
CA PRO A 319 12.08 5.87 -8.96
C PRO A 319 10.96 6.91 -8.83
N ALA A 320 9.87 6.63 -8.11
CA ALA A 320 8.80 7.59 -7.84
C ALA A 320 9.28 8.73 -6.91
N ARG A 321 9.93 8.37 -5.80
CA ARG A 321 10.53 9.35 -4.87
C ARG A 321 11.61 10.22 -5.55
N GLN A 322 12.44 9.64 -6.42
CA GLN A 322 13.41 10.38 -7.24
C GLN A 322 12.73 11.34 -8.22
N PHE A 323 11.72 10.86 -8.97
CA PHE A 323 10.96 11.68 -9.91
C PHE A 323 10.32 12.90 -9.21
N GLU A 324 9.63 12.67 -8.10
CA GLU A 324 8.92 13.69 -7.34
C GLU A 324 9.88 14.69 -6.68
N ALA A 325 11.02 14.24 -6.16
CA ALA A 325 12.04 15.11 -5.55
C ALA A 325 12.82 16.01 -6.53
N GLY A 326 12.55 15.93 -7.84
CA GLY A 326 13.37 16.58 -8.86
C GLY A 326 14.78 15.97 -9.01
N HIS A 327 14.96 14.75 -8.51
CA HIS A 327 16.25 14.09 -8.30
C HIS A 327 16.54 13.05 -9.39
N GLN A 328 17.83 12.80 -9.66
CA GLN A 328 18.23 11.86 -10.71
C GLN A 328 17.74 10.43 -10.44
N ARG A 329 17.40 9.71 -11.52
CA ARG A 329 17.00 8.30 -11.43
C ARG A 329 18.22 7.39 -11.32
N GLY A 330 18.63 7.05 -10.10
CA GLY A 330 19.80 6.21 -9.84
C GLY A 330 21.09 7.03 -9.84
N GLY A 331 22.03 6.76 -10.75
CA GLY A 331 23.30 7.51 -10.83
C GLY A 331 24.19 7.35 -9.58
N ASN A 332 25.11 8.30 -9.39
CA ASN A 332 26.06 8.31 -8.27
C ASN A 332 25.47 8.86 -6.96
N PHE A 333 24.33 9.55 -7.02
CA PHE A 333 23.56 10.00 -5.86
C PHE A 333 22.16 9.40 -5.97
N SER A 334 22.03 8.11 -5.62
CA SER A 334 20.77 7.36 -5.83
C SER A 334 19.81 7.41 -4.64
N CYS A 335 20.28 7.84 -3.47
CA CYS A 335 19.41 8.18 -2.35
C CYS A 335 19.10 9.69 -2.38
N LEU A 336 17.89 10.07 -1.94
CA LEU A 336 17.44 11.46 -1.97
C LEU A 336 18.30 12.40 -1.13
N CYS A 337 18.96 11.90 -0.08
CA CYS A 337 19.85 12.70 0.76
C CYS A 337 20.97 13.40 -0.02
N GLY A 338 21.36 12.90 -1.20
CA GLY A 338 22.46 13.49 -1.96
C GLY A 338 23.85 13.01 -1.52
N ILE A 339 23.93 11.97 -0.68
CA ILE A 339 25.20 11.29 -0.38
C ILE A 339 25.60 10.40 -1.57
N SER A 340 26.86 10.49 -1.96
CA SER A 340 27.46 9.66 -3.01
C SER A 340 27.38 8.17 -2.66
N VAL A 341 27.04 7.33 -3.64
CA VAL A 341 26.98 5.87 -3.53
C VAL A 341 28.30 5.24 -3.10
N LYS A 342 29.44 5.93 -3.27
CA LYS A 342 30.74 5.53 -2.71
C LYS A 342 30.72 5.55 -1.16
N GLU A 343 30.03 6.53 -0.58
CA GLU A 343 29.93 6.81 0.86
C GLU A 343 28.71 6.16 1.53
N HIS A 344 27.87 5.42 0.81
CA HIS A 344 26.69 4.74 1.38
C HIS A 344 27.03 3.70 2.48
N GLN A 345 28.28 3.23 2.50
CA GLN A 345 28.84 2.39 3.57
C GLN A 345 29.65 3.16 4.63
N ASN A 346 29.90 4.45 4.44
CA ASN A 346 30.68 5.29 5.36
C ASN A 346 29.73 5.92 6.40
N LEU A 347 29.51 5.22 7.51
CA LEU A 347 28.58 5.68 8.56
C LEU A 347 28.98 7.04 9.17
N GLU A 348 30.27 7.38 9.24
CA GLU A 348 30.71 8.66 9.80
C GLU A 348 30.33 9.84 8.88
N CYS A 349 30.50 9.68 7.56
CA CYS A 349 29.96 10.63 6.57
C CYS A 349 28.43 10.64 6.63
N ALA A 350 27.80 9.47 6.57
CA ALA A 350 26.38 9.33 6.33
C ALA A 350 25.48 9.75 7.51
N LEU A 351 25.92 9.56 8.76
CA LEU A 351 25.18 9.99 9.95
C LEU A 351 25.36 11.48 10.26
N ARG A 352 26.42 12.13 9.75
CA ARG A 352 26.62 13.59 9.86
C ARG A 352 25.91 14.38 8.77
N PHE A 353 25.57 13.76 7.65
CA PHE A 353 24.98 14.45 6.51
C PHE A 353 23.49 14.78 6.77
N HIS A 354 23.09 16.02 6.51
CA HIS A 354 21.69 16.45 6.61
C HIS A 354 20.98 16.34 5.25
N PRO A 355 19.94 15.48 5.09
CA PRO A 355 19.20 15.38 3.83
C PRO A 355 18.44 16.68 3.51
N PRO A 356 18.60 17.31 2.33
CA PRO A 356 17.94 18.58 2.04
C PRO A 356 16.43 18.41 1.80
N THR A 357 15.65 19.31 2.38
CA THR A 357 14.20 19.49 2.15
C THR A 357 13.87 19.81 0.70
N LEU A 358 12.60 19.72 0.29
CA LEU A 358 12.16 20.18 -1.03
C LEU A 358 12.39 21.68 -1.24
N SER A 359 12.27 22.48 -0.17
CA SER A 359 12.56 23.92 -0.18
C SER A 359 14.05 24.18 -0.45
N GLU A 360 14.95 23.47 0.25
CA GLU A 360 16.39 23.58 0.04
C GLU A 360 16.83 23.07 -1.32
N ARG A 361 16.23 21.98 -1.84
CA ARG A 361 16.44 21.53 -3.23
C ARG A 361 16.09 22.61 -4.22
N MET A 362 14.96 23.30 -4.03
CA MET A 362 14.56 24.39 -4.89
C MET A 362 15.50 25.60 -4.75
N LYS A 363 16.06 25.87 -3.56
CA LYS A 363 17.10 26.89 -3.35
C LYS A 363 18.43 26.54 -4.04
N ILE A 364 18.89 25.28 -3.91
CA ILE A 364 20.10 24.75 -4.58
C ILE A 364 19.92 24.76 -6.10
N LEU A 365 18.73 24.46 -6.61
CA LEU A 365 18.43 24.56 -8.04
C LEU A 365 18.46 26.04 -8.49
N LYS A 366 17.75 26.92 -7.77
CA LYS A 366 17.57 28.34 -8.12
C LYS A 366 18.82 29.21 -8.04
N SER A 367 19.91 28.74 -7.44
CA SER A 367 21.20 29.45 -7.42
C SER A 367 22.00 29.33 -8.73
N GLY A 368 21.54 28.54 -9.70
CA GLY A 368 22.01 28.59 -11.08
C GLY A 368 21.24 29.59 -11.94
N VAL A 369 21.58 29.64 -13.23
CA VAL A 369 20.79 30.35 -14.26
C VAL A 369 19.93 29.39 -15.08
N LEU A 370 20.42 28.18 -15.37
CA LEU A 370 19.79 27.24 -16.32
C LEU A 370 18.46 26.66 -15.83
N TRP A 371 18.15 26.74 -14.53
CA TRP A 371 16.83 26.32 -14.03
C TRP A 371 15.67 27.10 -14.68
N LYS A 372 15.93 28.32 -15.18
CA LYS A 372 14.96 29.15 -15.91
C LYS A 372 14.55 28.56 -17.27
N GLU A 373 15.34 27.63 -17.82
CA GLU A 373 15.01 26.91 -19.06
C GLU A 373 14.10 25.69 -18.82
N TYR A 374 13.82 25.35 -17.55
CA TYR A 374 12.95 24.23 -17.21
C TYR A 374 11.55 24.42 -17.82
N SER A 375 11.09 23.41 -18.55
CA SER A 375 9.78 23.40 -19.19
C SER A 375 9.32 21.97 -19.50
N GLU A 376 8.07 21.79 -19.93
CA GLU A 376 7.57 20.49 -20.41
C GLU A 376 8.42 19.89 -21.54
N ARG A 377 9.09 20.75 -22.33
CA ARG A 377 10.00 20.35 -23.43
C ARG A 377 11.45 20.16 -22.96
N ASN A 378 11.87 20.84 -21.90
CA ASN A 378 13.20 20.74 -21.29
C ASN A 378 13.08 20.40 -19.79
N ILE A 379 12.75 19.14 -19.50
CA ILE A 379 12.49 18.66 -18.13
C ILE A 379 13.77 18.40 -17.29
N ASN A 380 14.95 18.67 -17.85
CA ASN A 380 16.25 18.61 -17.15
C ASN A 380 17.24 19.55 -17.89
N PRO A 381 17.21 20.86 -17.61
CA PRO A 381 18.07 21.83 -18.28
C PRO A 381 19.56 21.69 -17.92
N LEU A 382 19.91 20.84 -16.95
CA LEU A 382 21.27 20.60 -16.47
C LEU A 382 21.93 19.38 -17.16
N TYR A 383 21.30 18.83 -18.20
CA TYR A 383 21.76 17.63 -18.90
C TYR A 383 22.61 17.95 -20.15
N ASN A 384 23.76 17.27 -20.28
CA ASN A 384 24.67 17.37 -21.43
C ASN A 384 25.07 18.80 -21.84
N LEU A 385 25.29 19.67 -20.85
CA LEU A 385 25.79 21.03 -21.02
C LEU A 385 27.11 21.08 -21.81
N LYS A 386 27.23 22.12 -22.66
CA LYS A 386 28.48 22.50 -23.32
C LYS A 386 29.39 23.29 -22.35
N LYS A 387 30.62 23.64 -22.76
CA LYS A 387 31.56 24.36 -21.88
C LYS A 387 31.02 25.73 -21.48
N GLU A 388 30.36 26.43 -22.40
CA GLU A 388 29.85 27.79 -22.23
C GLU A 388 28.74 27.80 -21.17
N ALA A 389 27.73 26.95 -21.35
CA ALA A 389 26.64 26.79 -20.38
C ALA A 389 27.09 26.21 -19.02
N LEU A 390 28.20 25.46 -18.97
CA LEU A 390 28.82 25.06 -17.70
C LEU A 390 29.49 26.25 -17.00
N THR A 391 30.10 27.16 -17.76
CA THR A 391 30.68 28.40 -17.23
C THR A 391 29.58 29.30 -16.66
N ASP A 392 28.55 29.64 -17.44
CA ASP A 392 27.44 30.50 -17.00
C ASP A 392 26.75 29.97 -15.73
N GLU A 393 26.50 28.66 -15.68
CA GLU A 393 25.83 27.99 -14.56
C GLU A 393 26.69 27.91 -13.30
N LEU A 394 28.03 27.81 -13.43
CA LEU A 394 28.94 27.81 -12.28
C LEU A 394 29.23 29.22 -11.75
N GLU A 395 29.37 30.21 -12.62
CA GLU A 395 29.62 31.59 -12.22
C GLU A 395 28.40 32.20 -11.54
N ALA A 396 27.18 31.88 -12.02
CA ALA A 396 25.93 32.19 -11.32
C ALA A 396 25.88 31.59 -9.89
N ARG A 397 26.53 30.44 -9.68
CA ARG A 397 26.65 29.75 -8.39
C ARG A 397 27.82 30.26 -7.54
N GLY A 398 28.56 31.28 -7.99
CA GLY A 398 29.73 31.82 -7.29
C GLY A 398 30.98 30.94 -7.37
N VAL A 399 31.07 30.07 -8.39
CA VAL A 399 32.21 29.16 -8.58
C VAL A 399 33.06 29.63 -9.74
N ASP A 400 34.30 30.03 -9.45
CA ASP A 400 35.32 30.34 -10.45
C ASP A 400 35.46 29.21 -11.50
N THR A 401 35.60 29.59 -12.77
CA THR A 401 35.74 28.67 -13.91
C THR A 401 37.11 28.75 -14.59
N TYR A 402 37.97 29.68 -14.16
CA TYR A 402 39.21 30.02 -14.85
C TYR A 402 40.16 28.82 -14.95
N GLY A 403 40.71 28.62 -16.16
CA GLY A 403 41.59 27.49 -16.48
C GLY A 403 40.94 26.10 -16.55
N LYS A 404 39.70 25.91 -16.07
CA LYS A 404 39.10 24.57 -15.90
C LYS A 404 38.64 23.95 -17.22
N SER A 405 38.77 22.64 -17.30
CA SER A 405 38.19 21.83 -18.38
C SER A 405 36.68 21.65 -18.20
N ALA A 406 35.98 21.31 -19.29
CA ALA A 406 34.57 20.95 -19.22
C ALA A 406 34.29 19.68 -18.38
N ALA A 407 35.30 18.84 -18.13
CA ALA A 407 35.17 17.66 -17.27
C ALA A 407 35.16 18.06 -15.79
N GLU A 408 36.13 18.86 -15.35
CA GLU A 408 36.23 19.35 -13.96
C GLU A 408 35.03 20.25 -13.61
N MET A 409 34.60 21.12 -14.51
CA MET A 409 33.40 21.94 -14.30
C MET A 409 32.14 21.08 -14.18
N LYS A 410 32.01 20.03 -15.00
CA LYS A 410 30.89 19.09 -14.91
C LYS A 410 30.91 18.28 -13.61
N GLU A 411 32.09 17.85 -13.15
CA GLU A 411 32.22 17.18 -11.85
C GLU A 411 31.87 18.15 -10.71
N LYS A 412 32.34 19.41 -10.76
CA LYS A 412 32.05 20.40 -9.71
C LYS A 412 30.57 20.78 -9.65
N LEU A 413 29.89 20.91 -10.80
CA LEU A 413 28.44 21.11 -10.84
C LEU A 413 27.69 19.88 -10.28
N VAL A 414 28.19 18.67 -10.56
CA VAL A 414 27.62 17.41 -10.04
C VAL A 414 27.82 17.26 -8.52
N GLU A 415 28.92 17.76 -7.96
CA GLU A 415 29.07 17.91 -6.50
C GLU A 415 28.01 18.86 -5.93
N ILE A 416 27.93 20.10 -6.44
CA ILE A 416 27.04 21.16 -5.92
C ILE A 416 25.56 20.75 -5.96
N LEU A 417 25.14 20.06 -7.03
CA LEU A 417 23.76 19.63 -7.20
C LEU A 417 23.39 18.40 -6.36
N HIS A 418 24.36 17.60 -5.89
CA HIS A 418 24.11 16.36 -5.14
C HIS A 418 23.09 15.38 -5.80
N GLY A 419 22.93 15.45 -7.13
CA GLY A 419 21.96 14.66 -7.91
C GLY A 419 20.59 15.31 -8.17
N ILE A 420 20.36 16.55 -7.74
CA ILE A 420 19.22 17.37 -8.19
C ILE A 420 19.36 17.65 -9.70
N GLN A 421 18.26 17.61 -10.45
CA GLN A 421 18.25 17.79 -11.90
C GLN A 421 17.18 18.77 -12.41
N ARG A 422 16.15 19.06 -11.61
CA ARG A 422 14.97 19.86 -11.98
C ARG A 422 14.16 20.22 -10.71
N PRO A 423 13.11 21.05 -10.80
CA PRO A 423 12.21 21.28 -9.66
C PRO A 423 11.55 20.00 -9.14
N PRO A 424 11.23 19.90 -7.84
CA PRO A 424 10.30 18.88 -7.33
C PRO A 424 8.96 18.97 -8.06
N ALA A 425 8.31 17.84 -8.36
CA ALA A 425 7.27 17.81 -9.39
C ALA A 425 6.01 18.59 -8.99
N LEU A 426 5.51 18.45 -7.76
CA LEU A 426 4.42 19.30 -7.25
C LEU A 426 4.82 20.76 -6.95
N LEU A 427 6.11 21.11 -7.03
CA LEU A 427 6.64 22.48 -6.89
C LEU A 427 7.16 23.07 -8.22
N SER A 428 6.84 22.43 -9.35
CA SER A 428 7.39 22.77 -10.68
C SER A 428 6.65 23.87 -11.43
N SER A 429 5.56 24.39 -10.87
CA SER A 429 4.67 25.38 -11.48
C SER A 429 3.98 26.23 -10.40
N ASP A 430 3.36 27.35 -10.81
CA ASP A 430 2.74 28.37 -9.94
C ASP A 430 1.41 27.91 -9.29
N ILE A 431 1.45 26.74 -8.65
CA ILE A 431 0.35 26.11 -7.94
C ILE A 431 0.18 26.75 -6.55
N HIS A 432 -0.14 28.05 -6.54
CA HIS A 432 -0.36 28.83 -5.32
C HIS A 432 -1.58 28.37 -4.49
N PHE A 433 -2.44 27.50 -5.05
CA PHE A 433 -3.65 26.99 -4.41
C PHE A 433 -3.44 25.72 -3.56
N LEU A 434 -2.21 25.18 -3.48
CA LEU A 434 -1.88 24.02 -2.65
C LEU A 434 -1.08 24.41 -1.41
N SER A 435 -1.46 23.87 -0.26
CA SER A 435 -0.73 24.06 1.00
C SER A 435 0.46 23.09 1.09
N LEU A 436 1.40 23.23 0.15
CA LEU A 436 2.63 22.43 0.05
C LEU A 436 3.77 22.94 0.94
N SER A 437 3.55 23.98 1.75
CA SER A 437 4.55 24.52 2.68
C SER A 437 5.01 23.53 3.75
N ARG A 438 4.32 22.40 3.91
CA ARG A 438 4.64 21.29 4.83
C ARG A 438 4.89 19.96 4.11
N TYR A 439 5.00 19.98 2.78
CA TYR A 439 5.14 18.81 1.92
C TYR A 439 6.59 18.33 1.81
N GLU A 440 6.84 17.07 2.16
CA GLU A 440 8.17 16.46 2.08
C GLU A 440 8.17 15.02 1.55
N ILE A 441 9.37 14.51 1.23
CA ILE A 441 9.59 13.14 0.74
C ILE A 441 10.58 12.43 1.67
N PRO A 442 10.18 11.36 2.38
CA PRO A 442 11.06 10.67 3.31
C PRO A 442 12.19 9.96 2.54
N PRO A 443 13.45 10.10 3.00
CA PRO A 443 14.58 9.42 2.37
C PRO A 443 14.52 7.89 2.53
N CYS A 444 13.72 7.38 3.47
CA CYS A 444 13.40 5.95 3.62
C CYS A 444 11.98 5.58 3.13
N GLU A 445 11.84 4.42 2.48
CA GLU A 445 10.55 3.73 2.31
C GLU A 445 10.74 2.28 2.78
N PRO A 446 10.27 1.91 3.99
CA PRO A 446 10.68 0.67 4.63
C PRO A 446 10.33 -0.61 3.87
N LEU A 447 9.24 -0.66 3.09
CA LEU A 447 8.79 -1.87 2.40
C LEU A 447 9.81 -2.32 1.34
N HIS A 448 10.12 -1.43 0.39
CA HIS A 448 11.08 -1.72 -0.66
C HIS A 448 12.51 -1.81 -0.11
N ASP A 449 12.87 -0.94 0.84
CA ASP A 449 14.24 -0.90 1.36
C ASP A 449 14.56 -2.16 2.20
N LEU A 450 13.67 -2.62 3.08
CA LEU A 450 13.80 -3.91 3.79
C LEU A 450 13.75 -5.11 2.83
N SER A 451 12.82 -5.13 1.88
CA SER A 451 12.67 -6.27 0.95
C SER A 451 13.91 -6.48 0.10
N ASN A 452 14.57 -5.41 -0.35
CA ASN A 452 15.82 -5.50 -1.10
C ASN A 452 17.00 -5.92 -0.23
N ILE A 453 17.07 -5.52 1.05
CA ILE A 453 18.09 -6.02 1.99
C ILE A 453 17.92 -7.53 2.21
N VAL A 454 16.70 -8.01 2.46
CA VAL A 454 16.43 -9.46 2.59
C VAL A 454 16.80 -10.20 1.30
N GLN A 455 16.41 -9.69 0.13
CA GLN A 455 16.75 -10.30 -1.15
C GLN A 455 18.26 -10.32 -1.44
N ASN A 456 19.00 -9.30 -1.00
CA ASN A 456 20.45 -9.25 -1.09
C ASN A 456 21.08 -10.30 -0.15
N LEU A 457 20.65 -10.40 1.11
CA LEU A 457 21.15 -11.39 2.06
C LEU A 457 20.85 -12.84 1.64
N ILE A 458 19.65 -13.13 1.11
CA ILE A 458 19.30 -14.43 0.51
C ILE A 458 20.32 -14.84 -0.57
N THR A 459 20.76 -13.88 -1.37
CA THR A 459 21.70 -14.12 -2.48
C THR A 459 23.13 -14.31 -1.96
N GLU A 460 23.56 -13.45 -1.04
CA GLU A 460 24.95 -13.22 -0.71
C GLU A 460 25.44 -14.07 0.47
N LEU A 461 24.68 -14.13 1.56
CA LEU A 461 25.08 -14.71 2.84
C LEU A 461 25.61 -16.16 2.75
N PRO A 462 25.05 -17.07 1.92
CA PRO A 462 25.56 -18.44 1.80
C PRO A 462 27.04 -18.50 1.39
N THR A 463 27.53 -17.54 0.62
CA THR A 463 28.93 -17.54 0.15
C THR A 463 29.94 -17.04 1.19
N HIS A 464 29.47 -16.68 2.38
CA HIS A 464 30.29 -16.27 3.53
C HIS A 464 30.09 -17.20 4.74
N ILE A 465 29.49 -18.38 4.52
CA ILE A 465 29.46 -19.49 5.47
C ILE A 465 30.56 -20.48 5.05
N GLU A 466 31.47 -20.81 5.96
CA GLU A 466 32.63 -21.66 5.64
C GLU A 466 32.26 -23.15 5.51
N ASP A 467 31.30 -23.65 6.30
CA ASP A 467 30.84 -25.04 6.19
C ASP A 467 29.91 -25.25 4.98
N ASN A 468 30.41 -25.98 3.97
CA ASN A 468 29.67 -26.43 2.80
C ASN A 468 28.36 -27.17 3.14
N LYS A 469 28.31 -27.93 4.24
CA LYS A 469 27.08 -28.60 4.70
C LYS A 469 26.02 -27.57 5.10
N VAL A 470 26.42 -26.51 5.81
CA VAL A 470 25.52 -25.42 6.20
C VAL A 470 25.11 -24.57 4.99
N GLN A 471 25.98 -24.39 3.98
CA GLN A 471 25.57 -23.79 2.70
C GLN A 471 24.45 -24.60 2.03
N VAL A 472 24.62 -25.92 1.92
CA VAL A 472 23.62 -26.82 1.33
C VAL A 472 22.32 -26.86 2.15
N ASP A 473 22.40 -26.82 3.48
CA ASP A 473 21.21 -26.69 4.34
C ASP A 473 20.53 -25.32 4.19
N PHE A 474 21.29 -24.23 3.99
CA PHE A 474 20.73 -22.90 3.69
C PHE A 474 19.99 -22.91 2.35
N GLU A 475 20.56 -23.51 1.30
CA GLU A 475 19.91 -23.57 -0.02
C GLU A 475 18.60 -24.37 0.04
N LYS A 476 18.57 -25.51 0.74
CA LYS A 476 17.33 -26.25 1.04
C LYS A 476 16.32 -25.36 1.79
N PHE A 477 16.76 -24.70 2.87
CA PHE A 477 15.92 -23.81 3.68
C PHE A 477 15.33 -22.65 2.87
N ALA A 478 16.15 -22.01 2.02
CA ALA A 478 15.75 -20.88 1.21
C ALA A 478 14.74 -21.31 0.14
N ASN A 479 15.03 -22.40 -0.59
CA ASN A 479 14.13 -22.96 -1.60
C ASN A 479 12.79 -23.39 -0.97
N ALA A 480 12.81 -24.04 0.20
CA ALA A 480 11.58 -24.44 0.91
C ALA A 480 10.77 -23.25 1.49
N THR A 481 11.42 -22.10 1.75
CA THR A 481 10.75 -20.90 2.29
C THR A 481 10.22 -19.97 1.19
N ILE A 482 10.92 -19.87 0.07
CA ILE A 482 10.56 -19.03 -1.07
C ILE A 482 9.58 -19.76 -2.00
N GLY A 483 9.86 -21.04 -2.32
CA GLY A 483 9.15 -21.80 -3.34
C GLY A 483 9.34 -21.21 -4.75
N ASP A 484 8.41 -21.50 -5.67
CA ASP A 484 8.45 -21.01 -7.07
C ASP A 484 8.10 -19.51 -7.23
N LYS A 485 8.35 -18.68 -6.21
CA LYS A 485 8.03 -17.25 -6.21
C LYS A 485 9.06 -16.44 -7.01
N ASN A 486 8.71 -16.12 -8.26
CA ASN A 486 9.49 -15.22 -9.13
C ASN A 486 9.71 -13.79 -8.55
N GLN A 487 8.95 -13.39 -7.53
CA GLN A 487 9.11 -12.12 -6.82
C GLN A 487 8.63 -12.29 -5.36
N LEU A 488 9.46 -11.88 -4.40
CA LEU A 488 9.07 -11.76 -2.99
C LEU A 488 8.29 -10.45 -2.78
N LYS A 489 7.20 -10.51 -2.03
CA LYS A 489 6.53 -9.33 -1.46
C LYS A 489 7.11 -9.00 -0.09
N GLY A 490 6.85 -7.80 0.44
CA GLY A 490 7.32 -7.43 1.79
C GLY A 490 6.91 -8.41 2.88
N SER A 491 5.64 -8.87 2.88
CA SER A 491 5.18 -9.92 3.80
C SER A 491 5.94 -11.26 3.64
N ASP A 492 6.36 -11.61 2.42
CA ASP A 492 7.18 -12.81 2.18
C ASP A 492 8.62 -12.60 2.68
N ALA A 493 9.21 -11.43 2.42
CA ALA A 493 10.56 -11.08 2.85
C ALA A 493 10.69 -11.00 4.38
N ARG A 494 9.67 -10.48 5.07
CA ARG A 494 9.61 -10.45 6.54
C ARG A 494 9.48 -11.84 7.14
N LEU A 495 8.61 -12.68 6.58
CA LEU A 495 8.50 -14.08 6.98
C LEU A 495 9.81 -14.84 6.71
N PHE A 496 10.51 -14.53 5.62
CA PHE A 496 11.84 -15.07 5.35
C PHE A 496 12.84 -14.64 6.43
N ALA A 497 12.93 -13.35 6.77
CA ALA A 497 13.87 -12.84 7.76
C ALA A 497 13.67 -13.49 9.15
N VAL A 498 12.41 -13.62 9.60
CA VAL A 498 12.05 -14.32 10.85
C VAL A 498 12.50 -15.78 10.81
N LYS A 499 12.21 -16.50 9.71
CA LYS A 499 12.64 -17.89 9.55
C LYS A 499 14.16 -18.04 9.43
N LEU A 500 14.84 -17.09 8.80
CA LEU A 500 16.29 -17.04 8.67
C LEU A 500 16.96 -16.86 10.04
N ALA A 501 16.43 -15.98 10.90
CA ALA A 501 16.92 -15.85 12.28
C ALA A 501 16.75 -17.15 13.08
N LYS A 502 15.65 -17.90 12.86
CA LYS A 502 15.46 -19.22 13.47
C LYS A 502 16.46 -20.27 12.93
N PHE A 503 16.67 -20.32 11.61
CA PHE A 503 17.68 -21.17 10.98
C PHE A 503 19.09 -20.86 11.49
N ALA A 504 19.45 -19.57 11.56
CA ALA A 504 20.73 -19.12 12.08
C ALA A 504 20.91 -19.48 13.56
N HIS A 505 19.86 -19.36 14.39
CA HIS A 505 19.95 -19.78 15.79
C HIS A 505 20.20 -21.29 15.91
N GLN A 506 19.46 -22.12 15.18
CA GLN A 506 19.71 -23.56 15.15
C GLN A 506 21.15 -23.87 14.73
N LYS A 507 21.63 -23.28 13.62
CA LYS A 507 22.99 -23.54 13.12
C LYS A 507 24.10 -22.98 14.02
N PHE A 508 23.82 -21.94 14.80
CA PHE A 508 24.72 -21.46 15.85
C PHE A 508 24.80 -22.44 17.02
N THR A 509 23.68 -22.99 17.49
CA THR A 509 23.66 -24.04 18.53
C THR A 509 24.29 -25.35 18.05
N GLU A 510 24.23 -25.65 16.75
CA GLU A 510 24.98 -26.75 16.11
C GLU A 510 26.48 -26.43 15.90
N ASN A 511 26.98 -25.26 16.33
CA ASN A 511 28.33 -24.72 16.08
C ASN A 511 28.72 -24.59 14.59
N GLY A 512 27.75 -24.62 13.68
CA GLY A 512 27.96 -24.56 12.23
C GLY A 512 28.03 -23.14 11.64
N ILE A 513 27.77 -22.08 12.42
CA ILE A 513 28.01 -20.68 12.01
C ILE A 513 28.58 -19.83 13.15
N PRO A 514 29.38 -18.78 12.85
CA PRO A 514 29.78 -17.78 13.83
C PRO A 514 28.59 -17.01 14.44
N LYS A 515 28.81 -16.49 15.65
CA LYS A 515 27.82 -15.69 16.40
C LYS A 515 27.36 -14.46 15.62
N GLU A 516 28.27 -13.87 14.87
CA GLU A 516 28.08 -12.67 14.05
C GLU A 516 26.99 -12.89 12.98
N ILE A 517 26.85 -14.10 12.45
CA ILE A 517 25.80 -14.44 11.48
C ILE A 517 24.43 -14.53 12.15
N LEU A 518 24.35 -15.13 13.35
CA LEU A 518 23.13 -15.11 14.16
C LEU A 518 22.70 -13.67 14.47
N LEU A 519 23.64 -12.82 14.89
CA LEU A 519 23.37 -11.42 15.22
C LEU A 519 22.97 -10.59 14.00
N LEU A 520 23.54 -10.86 12.82
CA LEU A 520 23.15 -10.21 11.57
C LEU A 520 21.67 -10.50 11.24
N CYS A 521 21.23 -11.74 11.51
CA CYS A 521 19.86 -12.15 11.26
C CYS A 521 18.88 -11.62 12.33
N THR A 522 19.24 -11.60 13.62
CA THR A 522 18.36 -11.08 14.67
C THR A 522 18.26 -9.56 14.68
N SER A 523 19.34 -8.82 14.42
CA SER A 523 19.30 -7.36 14.29
C SER A 523 18.38 -6.91 13.15
N LEU A 524 18.42 -7.60 12.00
CA LEU A 524 17.49 -7.36 10.89
C LEU A 524 16.03 -7.62 11.29
N VAL A 525 15.75 -8.72 12.01
CA VAL A 525 14.39 -9.00 12.49
C VAL A 525 13.91 -7.95 13.49
N GLU A 526 14.79 -7.42 14.35
CA GLU A 526 14.43 -6.34 15.27
C GLU A 526 14.19 -5.02 14.53
N MET A 527 15.01 -4.66 13.54
CA MET A 527 14.77 -3.52 12.65
C MET A 527 13.41 -3.64 11.95
N ILE A 528 13.08 -4.81 11.38
CA ILE A 528 11.78 -5.11 10.76
C ILE A 528 10.65 -4.94 11.79
N SER A 529 10.81 -5.47 13.00
CA SER A 529 9.82 -5.39 14.09
C SER A 529 9.50 -3.94 14.45
N ILE A 530 10.53 -3.09 14.61
CA ILE A 530 10.35 -1.67 14.93
C ILE A 530 9.73 -0.92 13.74
N CYS A 531 10.14 -1.21 12.50
CA CYS A 531 9.57 -0.57 11.30
C CYS A 531 8.06 -0.83 11.12
N TYR A 532 7.57 -2.00 11.57
CA TYR A 532 6.16 -2.40 11.51
C TYR A 532 5.40 -2.18 12.83
N SER A 533 6.03 -1.55 13.83
CA SER A 533 5.39 -1.22 15.11
C SER A 533 4.26 -0.20 14.94
N HIS A 534 3.23 -0.26 15.80
CA HIS A 534 2.14 0.72 15.82
C HIS A 534 2.64 2.08 16.32
N HIS A 535 1.96 3.16 15.94
CA HIS A 535 2.30 4.53 16.36
C HIS A 535 2.42 4.68 17.90
N HIS A 536 1.60 4.00 18.70
CA HIS A 536 1.69 4.07 20.17
C HIS A 536 2.99 3.46 20.73
N GLN A 537 3.73 2.67 19.93
CA GLN A 537 5.02 2.07 20.29
C GLN A 537 6.21 2.96 19.90
N MET A 538 5.97 4.06 19.17
CA MET A 538 6.97 5.06 18.80
C MET A 538 7.31 5.92 20.03
N THR A 539 8.49 5.69 20.61
CA THR A 539 8.96 6.33 21.84
C THR A 539 10.45 6.68 21.68
N PRO A 540 11.01 7.61 22.48
CA PRO A 540 12.45 7.88 22.46
C PRO A 540 13.31 6.61 22.64
N LYS A 541 12.83 5.64 23.46
CA LYS A 541 13.49 4.34 23.66
C LYS A 541 13.49 3.47 22.40
N THR A 542 12.36 3.37 21.67
CA THR A 542 12.30 2.57 20.43
C THR A 542 12.96 3.27 19.25
N ILE A 543 12.96 4.61 19.20
CA ILE A 543 13.74 5.39 18.23
C ILE A 543 15.25 5.15 18.44
N LEU A 544 15.76 5.32 19.66
CA LEU A 544 17.16 5.01 19.99
C LEU A 544 17.51 3.55 19.72
N ARG A 545 16.58 2.61 20.00
CA ARG A 545 16.78 1.19 19.67
C ARG A 545 16.90 0.95 18.16
N LEU A 546 16.14 1.68 17.33
CA LEU A 546 16.28 1.59 15.87
C LEU A 546 17.62 2.15 15.38
N TYR A 547 18.10 3.27 15.93
CA TYR A 547 19.48 3.76 15.66
C TYR A 547 20.52 2.68 16.00
N ASN A 548 20.45 2.11 17.21
CA ASN A 548 21.40 1.11 17.69
C ASN A 548 21.39 -0.17 16.85
N GLN A 549 20.20 -0.66 16.47
CA GLN A 549 20.09 -1.84 15.61
C GLN A 549 20.51 -1.57 14.16
N SER A 550 20.24 -0.37 13.63
CA SER A 550 20.67 0.04 12.29
C SER A 550 22.19 0.15 12.18
N PHE A 551 22.85 0.69 13.22
CA PHE A 551 24.30 0.70 13.35
C PHE A 551 24.87 -0.71 13.51
N LEU A 552 24.32 -1.53 14.41
CA LEU A 552 24.77 -2.90 14.66
C LEU A 552 24.66 -3.76 13.40
N PHE A 553 23.52 -3.72 12.70
CA PHE A 553 23.32 -4.39 11.43
C PHE A 553 24.34 -3.93 10.37
N SER A 554 24.58 -2.62 10.26
CA SER A 554 25.59 -2.08 9.33
C SER A 554 27.01 -2.57 9.63
N VAL A 555 27.38 -2.71 10.91
CA VAL A 555 28.69 -3.24 11.31
C VAL A 555 28.77 -4.74 11.03
N LEU A 556 27.74 -5.51 11.40
CA LEU A 556 27.69 -6.96 11.16
C LEU A 556 27.68 -7.29 9.66
N CYS A 557 27.06 -6.49 8.81
CA CYS A 557 27.20 -6.63 7.36
C CYS A 557 28.65 -6.46 6.90
N LYS A 558 29.45 -5.55 7.48
CA LYS A 558 30.87 -5.42 7.13
C LYS A 558 31.70 -6.59 7.67
N THR A 559 31.42 -7.07 8.88
CA THR A 559 32.14 -8.19 9.50
C THR A 559 31.86 -9.53 8.80
N VAL A 560 30.59 -9.80 8.43
CA VAL A 560 30.17 -11.09 7.86
C VAL A 560 30.29 -11.15 6.33
N ILE A 561 29.95 -10.06 5.62
CA ILE A 561 29.91 -10.05 4.14
C ILE A 561 31.16 -9.40 3.56
N GLY A 562 31.74 -8.40 4.23
CA GLY A 562 32.96 -7.70 3.80
C GLY A 562 32.87 -7.15 2.37
N THR A 563 33.51 -7.86 1.43
CA THR A 563 33.33 -7.61 -0.01
C THR A 563 32.38 -8.67 -0.59
N PRO A 564 31.21 -8.27 -1.13
CA PRO A 564 30.26 -9.20 -1.75
C PRO A 564 30.87 -9.99 -2.92
N LYS A 565 30.55 -11.29 -2.98
CA LYS A 565 31.04 -12.29 -3.93
C LYS A 565 30.02 -12.57 -5.04
N LYS A 566 28.71 -12.55 -4.75
CA LYS A 566 27.64 -12.84 -5.72
C LYS A 566 27.02 -11.58 -6.36
N MET A 567 27.30 -10.39 -5.83
CA MET A 567 26.89 -9.11 -6.45
C MET A 567 27.94 -8.01 -6.26
N THR A 568 27.71 -6.84 -6.85
CA THR A 568 28.59 -5.68 -6.66
C THR A 568 28.36 -5.00 -5.30
N THR A 569 29.41 -4.41 -4.73
CA THR A 569 29.35 -3.55 -3.53
C THR A 569 28.23 -2.51 -3.63
N ARG A 570 28.08 -1.88 -4.81
CA ARG A 570 27.04 -0.90 -5.14
C ARG A 570 25.60 -1.45 -5.10
N LYS A 571 25.39 -2.76 -5.26
CA LYS A 571 24.07 -3.39 -5.10
C LYS A 571 23.81 -3.78 -3.64
N PHE A 572 24.82 -4.33 -2.95
CA PHE A 572 24.68 -4.77 -1.56
C PHE A 572 24.57 -3.58 -0.59
N TYR A 573 25.60 -2.72 -0.55
CA TYR A 573 25.70 -1.52 0.27
C TYR A 573 25.15 -0.27 -0.45
N GLY A 574 24.19 -0.46 -1.37
CA GLY A 574 23.57 0.63 -2.14
C GLY A 574 22.49 1.39 -1.36
N CYS A 575 21.67 2.14 -2.09
CA CYS A 575 20.64 3.02 -1.52
C CYS A 575 19.68 2.33 -0.53
N HIS A 576 19.30 1.07 -0.73
CA HIS A 576 18.43 0.34 0.20
C HIS A 576 19.10 0.06 1.55
N PHE A 577 20.37 -0.35 1.53
CA PHE A 577 21.18 -0.53 2.74
C PHE A 577 21.33 0.80 3.48
N HIS A 578 21.82 1.82 2.79
CA HIS A 578 22.01 3.17 3.34
C HIS A 578 20.71 3.79 3.88
N SER A 579 19.59 3.59 3.17
CA SER A 579 18.26 4.01 3.61
C SER A 579 17.89 3.38 4.96
N MET A 580 18.04 2.07 5.11
CA MET A 580 17.71 1.42 6.38
C MET A 580 18.72 1.70 7.50
N THR A 581 20.01 1.84 7.19
CA THR A 581 21.05 2.03 8.22
C THR A 581 21.15 3.47 8.74
N VAL A 582 20.67 4.46 7.97
CA VAL A 582 20.79 5.90 8.27
C VAL A 582 19.43 6.58 8.32
N HIS A 583 18.60 6.38 7.29
CA HIS A 583 17.37 7.15 7.11
C HIS A 583 16.13 6.57 7.78
N ALA A 584 16.05 5.26 8.02
CA ALA A 584 14.95 4.69 8.79
C ALA A 584 14.89 5.22 10.24
N PRO A 585 16.01 5.27 11.02
CA PRO A 585 16.02 5.92 12.34
C PRO A 585 15.67 7.42 12.30
N GLN A 586 16.20 8.16 11.31
CA GLN A 586 15.88 9.59 11.12
C GLN A 586 14.39 9.81 10.81
N THR A 587 13.82 8.99 9.92
CA THR A 587 12.41 9.08 9.55
C THR A 587 11.51 8.66 10.72
N PHE A 588 11.90 7.65 11.52
CA PHE A 588 11.16 7.20 12.70
C PHE A 588 11.14 8.22 13.86
N ARG A 589 12.05 9.20 13.87
CA ARG A 589 11.99 10.35 14.79
C ARG A 589 10.84 11.33 14.44
N ILE A 590 10.32 11.28 13.20
CA ILE A 590 9.36 12.25 12.66
C ILE A 590 8.00 11.60 12.35
N PHE A 591 7.99 10.36 11.85
CA PHE A 591 6.79 9.63 11.44
C PHE A 591 6.85 8.18 11.92
N CYS A 592 5.71 7.60 12.30
CA CYS A 592 5.60 6.16 12.48
C CYS A 592 5.94 5.46 11.15
N LEU A 593 6.99 4.62 11.13
CA LEU A 593 7.45 4.01 9.87
C LEU A 593 6.37 3.16 9.21
N ARG A 594 5.54 2.45 10.00
CA ARG A 594 4.39 1.69 9.54
C ARG A 594 3.43 2.52 8.68
N SER A 595 3.20 3.78 9.02
CA SER A 595 2.33 4.69 8.25
C SER A 595 2.84 4.94 6.82
N LEU A 596 4.15 4.77 6.58
CA LEU A 596 4.78 4.99 5.27
C LEU A 596 4.78 3.75 4.37
N ILE A 597 4.56 2.56 4.94
CA ILE A 597 4.64 1.24 4.30
C ILE A 597 3.44 1.02 3.35
N PRO A 598 3.64 0.93 2.03
CA PRO A 598 2.55 0.93 1.06
C PRO A 598 1.94 -0.46 0.79
N GLU A 599 1.88 -1.35 1.79
CA GLU A 599 1.35 -2.71 1.58
C GLU A 599 -0.14 -2.73 1.19
N GLN A 600 -0.95 -1.75 1.63
CA GLN A 600 -2.37 -1.68 1.24
C GLN A 600 -2.53 -1.09 -0.18
N GLU A 601 -1.64 -0.18 -0.55
CA GLU A 601 -1.58 0.54 -1.81
C GLU A 601 -1.10 -0.38 -2.94
N GLU A 602 -0.03 -1.16 -2.72
CA GLU A 602 0.40 -2.23 -3.64
C GLU A 602 -0.70 -3.27 -3.88
N ARG A 603 -1.40 -3.70 -2.82
CA ARG A 603 -2.54 -4.61 -2.92
C ARG A 603 -3.64 -3.99 -3.77
N SER A 604 -3.91 -2.70 -3.60
CA SER A 604 -4.93 -1.94 -4.34
C SER A 604 -4.59 -1.74 -5.82
N PHE A 605 -3.34 -1.45 -6.18
CA PHE A 605 -2.90 -1.43 -7.58
C PHE A 605 -2.86 -2.85 -8.19
N GLY A 606 -2.44 -3.86 -7.43
CA GLY A 606 -2.54 -5.27 -7.83
C GLY A 606 -3.98 -5.70 -8.12
N ASP A 607 -4.95 -5.19 -7.36
CA ASP A 607 -6.37 -5.36 -7.61
C ASP A 607 -6.83 -4.64 -8.88
N MET A 608 -6.50 -3.35 -9.06
CA MET A 608 -6.85 -2.61 -10.29
C MET A 608 -6.28 -3.30 -11.54
N ARG A 609 -5.03 -3.77 -11.47
CA ARG A 609 -4.38 -4.54 -12.55
C ARG A 609 -5.11 -5.85 -12.83
N ARG A 610 -5.46 -6.63 -11.79
CA ARG A 610 -6.23 -7.89 -11.91
C ARG A 610 -7.64 -7.65 -12.47
N ILE A 611 -8.33 -6.61 -11.99
CA ILE A 611 -9.65 -6.18 -12.47
C ILE A 611 -9.60 -5.87 -13.96
N SER A 612 -8.59 -5.11 -14.38
CA SER A 612 -8.46 -4.63 -15.75
C SER A 612 -8.06 -5.74 -16.72
N LEU A 613 -7.14 -6.63 -16.33
CA LEU A 613 -6.82 -7.85 -17.09
C LEU A 613 -8.07 -8.73 -17.31
N ASN A 614 -8.91 -8.85 -16.29
CA ASN A 614 -10.18 -9.60 -16.30
C ASN A 614 -11.38 -8.77 -16.81
N THR A 615 -11.16 -7.66 -17.51
CA THR A 615 -12.23 -6.85 -18.12
C THR A 615 -12.40 -7.22 -19.59
N SER A 616 -13.61 -7.69 -19.93
CA SER A 616 -13.95 -8.27 -21.24
C SER A 616 -14.18 -7.22 -22.35
N SER A 617 -14.47 -5.97 -22.00
CA SER A 617 -14.47 -4.85 -22.95
C SER A 617 -13.21 -4.01 -22.77
N ARG A 618 -12.33 -4.04 -23.77
CA ARG A 618 -11.11 -3.20 -23.85
C ARG A 618 -11.31 -1.96 -24.73
N GLN A 619 -12.56 -1.49 -24.87
CA GLN A 619 -12.83 -0.21 -25.51
C GLN A 619 -12.30 0.93 -24.62
N CYS A 620 -11.46 1.81 -25.17
CA CYS A 620 -10.74 2.84 -24.40
C CYS A 620 -11.67 3.68 -23.50
N GLY A 621 -12.78 4.19 -24.05
CA GLY A 621 -13.81 4.94 -23.31
C GLY A 621 -14.68 4.12 -22.35
N LYS A 622 -14.31 2.87 -22.04
CA LYS A 622 -15.00 1.97 -21.09
C LYS A 622 -14.06 1.22 -20.15
N ILE A 623 -12.74 1.23 -20.38
CA ILE A 623 -11.76 0.58 -19.50
C ILE A 623 -11.79 1.19 -18.10
N ILE A 624 -11.72 2.53 -17.99
CA ILE A 624 -11.63 3.23 -16.71
C ILE A 624 -12.94 3.06 -15.91
N ASP A 625 -14.09 3.30 -16.53
CA ASP A 625 -15.42 3.08 -15.91
C ASP A 625 -15.54 1.65 -15.35
N ASN A 626 -15.18 0.63 -16.13
CA ASN A 626 -15.21 -0.76 -15.68
C ASN A 626 -14.23 -1.03 -14.55
N ALA A 627 -13.03 -0.43 -14.58
CA ALA A 627 -12.02 -0.61 -13.54
C ALA A 627 -12.49 0.00 -12.20
N ILE A 628 -12.91 1.27 -12.19
CA ILE A 628 -13.32 1.98 -10.98
C ILE A 628 -14.60 1.37 -10.37
N VAL A 629 -15.63 1.07 -11.18
CA VAL A 629 -16.85 0.42 -10.68
C VAL A 629 -16.54 -0.94 -10.02
N ARG A 630 -15.64 -1.73 -10.61
CA ARG A 630 -15.23 -3.04 -10.05
C ARG A 630 -14.31 -2.90 -8.84
N PHE A 631 -13.46 -1.87 -8.78
CA PHE A 631 -12.60 -1.59 -7.64
C PHE A 631 -13.43 -1.16 -6.44
N ASN A 632 -14.28 -0.15 -6.59
CA ASN A 632 -15.17 0.35 -5.55
C ASN A 632 -16.10 -0.75 -5.04
N ALA A 633 -16.67 -1.58 -5.93
CA ALA A 633 -17.47 -2.74 -5.52
C ALA A 633 -16.66 -3.81 -4.75
N GLN A 634 -15.36 -3.98 -5.04
CA GLN A 634 -14.47 -4.88 -4.31
C GLN A 634 -13.93 -4.32 -2.99
N GLN A 635 -13.97 -3.00 -2.80
CA GLN A 635 -13.67 -2.32 -1.54
C GLN A 635 -14.91 -2.21 -0.62
N GLN A 636 -16.12 -2.25 -1.19
CA GLN A 636 -17.39 -2.32 -0.47
C GLN A 636 -17.78 -3.75 -0.06
N SER A 637 -17.40 -4.77 -0.84
CA SER A 637 -17.61 -6.16 -0.44
C SER A 637 -16.62 -6.54 0.67
N ASP A 638 -17.12 -6.93 1.83
CA ASP A 638 -16.28 -7.27 2.98
C ASP A 638 -15.24 -8.35 2.63
N ARG A 639 -13.98 -7.97 2.68
CA ARG A 639 -12.82 -8.81 2.36
C ARG A 639 -12.19 -9.24 3.67
N GLY A 640 -12.58 -10.43 4.14
CA GLY A 640 -12.00 -11.07 5.32
C GLY A 640 -10.47 -10.90 5.37
N ASP A 641 -9.99 -10.39 6.50
CA ASP A 641 -8.81 -9.54 6.59
C ASP A 641 -7.48 -10.25 6.29
N ASN A 642 -7.16 -10.35 5.00
CA ASN A 642 -5.96 -11.02 4.52
C ASN A 642 -4.66 -10.25 4.81
N TYR A 643 -4.74 -8.99 5.26
CA TYR A 643 -3.59 -8.26 5.77
C TYR A 643 -3.34 -8.66 7.23
N ARG A 644 -4.30 -8.46 8.14
CA ARG A 644 -4.15 -8.87 9.55
C ARG A 644 -3.89 -10.37 9.71
N ARG A 645 -4.40 -11.23 8.84
CA ARG A 645 -4.06 -12.68 8.82
C ARG A 645 -2.58 -12.94 8.53
N GLN A 646 -1.96 -12.17 7.63
CA GLN A 646 -0.53 -12.28 7.33
C GLN A 646 0.32 -11.66 8.45
N GLU A 647 -0.07 -10.48 8.97
CA GLU A 647 0.59 -9.87 10.14
C GLU A 647 0.54 -10.78 11.38
N SER A 648 -0.60 -11.40 11.65
CA SER A 648 -0.76 -12.37 12.73
C SER A 648 0.13 -13.59 12.54
N ALA A 649 0.22 -14.15 11.33
CA ALA A 649 1.08 -15.29 11.04
C ALA A 649 2.57 -14.96 11.18
N ILE A 650 3.01 -13.78 10.70
CA ILE A 650 4.39 -13.29 10.86
C ILE A 650 4.69 -13.07 12.35
N SER A 651 3.77 -12.42 13.09
CA SER A 651 3.91 -12.16 14.52
C SER A 651 3.97 -13.44 15.35
N GLN A 652 3.15 -14.44 15.02
CA GLN A 652 3.21 -15.77 15.65
C GLN A 652 4.56 -16.45 15.42
N GLN A 653 5.12 -16.38 14.21
CA GLN A 653 6.45 -16.94 13.93
C GLN A 653 7.56 -16.16 14.64
N ALA A 654 7.45 -14.83 14.73
CA ALA A 654 8.43 -13.98 15.44
C ALA A 654 8.47 -14.26 16.95
N ARG A 655 7.33 -14.59 17.57
CA ARG A 655 7.25 -15.04 18.98
C ARG A 655 7.92 -16.39 19.26
N LEU A 656 8.34 -17.13 18.23
CA LEU A 656 9.09 -18.39 18.36
C LEU A 656 10.61 -18.20 18.24
N LEU A 657 11.11 -16.96 18.32
CA LEU A 657 12.53 -16.63 18.36
C LEU A 657 13.03 -16.51 19.82
N PRO A 658 14.27 -16.95 20.13
CA PRO A 658 14.81 -16.87 21.49
C PRO A 658 15.03 -15.44 21.99
N THR A 659 14.68 -15.20 23.26
CA THR A 659 14.78 -13.90 23.94
C THR A 659 16.22 -13.45 24.20
N ASP A 660 17.18 -14.37 24.26
CA ASP A 660 18.59 -14.11 24.64
C ASP A 660 19.41 -13.25 23.66
N SER A 661 18.81 -12.82 22.55
CA SER A 661 19.46 -12.02 21.51
C SER A 661 19.87 -10.60 21.96
N ILE A 662 19.47 -10.16 23.16
CA ILE A 662 19.71 -8.81 23.70
C ILE A 662 20.67 -8.86 24.92
N LYS A 663 21.95 -9.17 24.66
CA LYS A 663 23.07 -8.98 25.63
C LYS A 663 24.34 -8.37 25.00
N ILE A 664 24.31 -8.05 23.70
CA ILE A 664 25.48 -7.52 22.97
C ILE A 664 25.55 -5.99 23.09
N LEU A 665 24.43 -5.27 23.02
CA LEU A 665 24.44 -3.82 23.20
C LEU A 665 24.95 -3.43 24.59
N ASP A 666 24.65 -4.21 25.62
CA ASP A 666 25.12 -3.97 26.99
C ASP A 666 26.64 -4.24 27.09
N ASN A 667 27.12 -5.37 26.57
CA ASN A 667 28.57 -5.66 26.50
C ASN A 667 29.35 -4.66 25.65
N CYS A 668 28.78 -4.17 24.55
CA CYS A 668 29.38 -3.11 23.73
C CYS A 668 29.33 -1.76 24.44
N TRP A 669 28.25 -1.44 25.15
CA TRP A 669 28.12 -0.24 25.96
C TRP A 669 29.17 -0.23 27.08
N SER A 670 29.26 -1.27 27.92
CA SER A 670 30.27 -1.37 28.98
C SER A 670 31.71 -1.28 28.44
N LYS A 671 31.97 -1.81 27.24
CA LYS A 671 33.27 -1.62 26.55
C LYS A 671 33.49 -0.18 26.09
N CYS A 672 32.48 0.50 25.56
CA CYS A 672 32.57 1.92 25.18
C CYS A 672 32.73 2.83 26.40
N VAL A 673 32.01 2.55 27.49
CA VAL A 673 32.12 3.24 28.77
C VAL A 673 33.52 3.07 29.33
N SER A 674 34.03 1.84 29.44
CA SER A 674 35.41 1.59 29.90
C SER A 674 36.46 2.25 29.00
N ALA A 675 36.26 2.27 27.67
CA ALA A 675 37.16 2.97 26.74
C ALA A 675 37.10 4.50 26.90
N PHE A 676 35.93 5.08 27.19
CA PHE A 676 35.76 6.51 27.47
C PHE A 676 36.37 6.90 28.82
N GLU A 677 36.20 6.08 29.86
CA GLU A 677 36.82 6.24 31.18
C GLU A 677 38.35 6.16 31.12
N LYS A 678 38.91 5.34 30.22
CA LYS A 678 40.35 5.24 29.95
C LYS A 678 40.88 6.33 28.99
N GLY A 679 40.02 7.17 28.42
CA GLY A 679 40.40 8.12 27.37
C GLY A 679 40.79 7.49 26.02
N GLU A 680 40.59 6.19 25.82
CA GLU A 680 40.80 5.50 24.52
C GLU A 680 39.86 6.05 23.42
N ILE A 681 38.71 6.61 23.82
CA ILE A 681 37.79 7.36 22.95
C ILE A 681 37.38 8.66 23.64
N GLN A 682 37.15 9.72 22.85
CA GLN A 682 36.45 10.92 23.30
C GLN A 682 35.07 11.01 22.66
N LEU A 683 34.13 11.60 23.40
CA LEU A 683 32.80 12.00 22.93
C LEU A 683 32.73 13.54 22.90
N PRO A 684 31.98 14.16 21.96
CA PRO A 684 31.83 15.61 21.86
C PRO A 684 30.89 16.19 22.95
N LEU A 685 30.96 15.64 24.16
CA LEU A 685 30.10 15.94 25.31
C LEU A 685 31.00 16.17 26.53
N LEU A 686 30.77 17.27 27.25
CA LEU A 686 31.54 17.61 28.47
C LEU A 686 31.25 16.64 29.63
N LYS A 687 30.06 16.05 29.67
CA LYS A 687 29.63 15.08 30.68
C LYS A 687 28.66 14.06 30.09
N VAL A 688 28.79 12.80 30.50
CA VAL A 688 27.90 11.69 30.18
C VAL A 688 27.30 11.18 31.48
N LYS A 689 25.96 11.15 31.59
CA LYS A 689 25.24 10.63 32.75
C LYS A 689 24.74 9.22 32.42
N ILE A 690 25.31 8.22 33.08
CA ILE A 690 25.01 6.80 32.90
C ILE A 690 24.12 6.34 34.05
N PHE A 691 23.10 5.54 33.74
CA PHE A 691 22.24 4.90 34.73
C PHE A 691 22.50 3.39 34.67
N ASP A 692 23.17 2.89 35.71
CA ASP A 692 23.50 1.47 35.90
C ASP A 692 23.04 1.09 37.32
N GLY A 693 21.75 0.77 37.45
CA GLY A 693 21.06 0.67 38.74
C GLY A 693 20.47 2.01 39.25
N SER A 694 20.31 2.12 40.56
CA SER A 694 19.50 3.14 41.22
C SER A 694 20.15 4.52 41.40
N LYS A 695 21.48 4.64 41.21
CA LYS A 695 22.20 5.93 41.27
C LYS A 695 22.92 6.21 39.94
N PRO A 696 22.78 7.42 39.36
CA PRO A 696 23.45 7.75 38.11
C PRO A 696 24.93 8.08 38.31
N LYS A 697 25.80 7.44 37.53
CA LYS A 697 27.22 7.76 37.41
C LYS A 697 27.40 8.91 36.42
N ILE A 698 28.18 9.94 36.76
CA ILE A 698 28.54 11.01 35.83
C ILE A 698 30.02 10.87 35.48
N ILE A 699 30.32 10.70 34.20
CA ILE A 699 31.68 10.70 33.66
C ILE A 699 31.89 12.02 32.92
N ARG A 700 32.99 12.71 33.20
CA ARG A 700 33.34 14.00 32.59
C ARG A 700 34.42 13.78 31.52
N ASN A 701 34.37 14.56 30.43
CA ASN A 701 35.42 14.54 29.42
C ASN A 701 36.49 15.58 29.80
N GLU A 702 37.37 15.20 30.74
CA GLU A 702 38.37 16.11 31.33
C GLU A 702 39.32 16.70 30.27
N ASN A 703 39.63 15.97 29.20
CA ASN A 703 40.42 16.49 28.08
C ASN A 703 39.69 17.61 27.30
N LEU A 704 38.37 17.51 27.14
CA LEU A 704 37.57 18.56 26.47
C LEU A 704 37.32 19.76 27.41
N LEU A 705 37.22 19.51 28.72
CA LEU A 705 37.17 20.55 29.75
C LEU A 705 38.50 21.34 29.80
N ALA A 706 39.64 20.65 29.80
CA ALA A 706 40.97 21.25 29.76
C ALA A 706 41.21 22.03 28.46
N GLN A 707 40.78 21.52 27.30
CA GLN A 707 40.81 22.25 26.03
C GLN A 707 40.00 23.55 26.10
N ASN A 708 38.76 23.50 26.59
CA ASN A 708 37.92 24.69 26.74
C ASN A 708 38.50 25.69 27.76
N GLN A 709 39.08 25.21 28.87
CA GLN A 709 39.75 26.08 29.86
C GLN A 709 41.00 26.75 29.26
N ALA A 710 41.85 26.01 28.55
CA ALA A 710 42.99 26.57 27.83
C ALA A 710 42.55 27.57 26.74
N GLN A 711 41.45 27.30 26.04
CA GLN A 711 40.91 28.21 25.03
C GLN A 711 40.31 29.48 25.64
N CYS A 712 39.69 29.42 26.82
CA CYS A 712 39.29 30.61 27.59
C CYS A 712 40.51 31.42 28.04
N LEU A 713 41.56 30.77 28.56
CA LEU A 713 42.81 31.42 28.95
C LEU A 713 43.53 32.11 27.77
N LEU A 714 43.45 31.52 26.57
CA LEU A 714 44.03 32.09 25.34
C LEU A 714 43.17 33.18 24.68
N THR A 715 41.88 33.29 25.00
CA THR A 715 40.96 34.26 24.36
C THR A 715 40.56 35.44 25.25
N GLY A 716 40.92 35.43 26.54
CA GLY A 716 40.83 36.59 27.43
C GLY A 716 39.42 37.10 27.74
N LYS A 717 38.37 36.35 27.41
CA LYS A 717 36.98 36.74 27.64
C LYS A 717 36.41 36.20 28.94
N SER A 718 36.53 36.99 30.00
CA SER A 718 35.75 36.83 31.23
C SER A 718 34.36 37.46 31.09
N GLY A 719 33.35 36.87 31.73
CA GLY A 719 32.04 37.48 31.98
C GLY A 719 31.05 37.51 30.81
N GLN A 720 30.12 36.54 30.78
CA GLN A 720 28.75 36.80 31.25
C GLN A 720 27.88 35.53 31.10
N ARG A 721 27.44 35.00 32.24
CA ARG A 721 26.13 34.34 32.38
C ARG A 721 25.41 35.08 33.50
N ALA A 722 24.13 35.38 33.28
CA ALA A 722 23.18 35.61 34.35
C ALA A 722 22.52 34.27 34.69
N ASP A 723 21.92 34.19 35.88
CA ASP A 723 21.44 32.96 36.49
C ASP A 723 19.94 32.69 36.19
N GLU A 724 19.23 32.03 37.11
CA GLU A 724 17.91 31.37 37.02
C GLU A 724 18.01 29.86 36.66
N ASP A 725 17.77 28.91 37.58
CA ASP A 725 17.27 29.08 38.96
C ASP A 725 17.82 28.06 39.98
N HIS A 726 17.65 28.40 41.27
CA HIS A 726 18.01 27.58 42.42
C HIS A 726 17.02 26.43 42.67
N GLU A 727 17.54 25.32 43.19
CA GLU A 727 17.04 24.82 44.49
C GLU A 727 18.20 24.20 45.27
N SER A 728 18.10 24.15 46.60
CA SER A 728 19.24 24.02 47.50
C SER A 728 19.05 22.98 48.60
N GLU A 729 20.13 22.30 48.98
CA GLU A 729 20.33 21.81 50.35
C GLU A 729 21.81 21.96 50.73
N ARG A 730 22.08 22.20 52.01
CA ARG A 730 23.42 22.50 52.56
C ARG A 730 23.86 21.41 53.52
N GLU A 731 25.19 21.25 53.60
CA GLU A 731 26.06 21.18 54.80
C GLU A 731 27.45 20.81 54.23
N GLU A 732 28.51 21.62 54.38
CA GLU A 732 29.31 21.84 55.60
C GLU A 732 29.83 20.50 56.18
N GLU A 733 31.13 20.31 56.45
CA GLU A 733 32.19 21.24 56.83
C GLU A 733 33.60 20.67 56.51
N SER A 734 34.66 21.51 56.54
CA SER A 734 36.06 21.16 56.94
C SER A 734 36.89 20.15 56.10
N ALA A 735 38.23 20.22 55.96
CA ALA A 735 39.23 21.30 55.96
C ALA A 735 40.58 20.78 55.37
N ASP A 736 41.54 21.70 55.21
CA ASP A 736 43.01 21.53 55.09
C ASP A 736 43.68 20.75 53.94
N SER A 737 44.34 21.53 53.07
CA SER A 737 45.81 21.61 52.94
C SER A 737 46.67 20.32 52.83
N GLN A 738 47.31 20.14 51.68
CA GLN A 738 48.77 20.37 51.57
C GLN A 738 49.29 20.46 50.11
N MET A 739 50.32 21.28 49.91
CA MET A 739 51.17 21.28 48.71
C MET A 739 52.21 20.16 48.79
N GLN A 740 52.49 19.48 47.66
CA GLN A 740 53.85 18.99 47.41
C GLN A 740 54.17 18.92 45.90
N LEU A 741 55.35 19.45 45.55
CA LEU A 741 55.96 19.42 44.23
C LEU A 741 57.11 18.41 44.25
N VAL A 742 57.05 17.36 43.42
CA VAL A 742 58.22 16.54 43.03
C VAL A 742 58.14 16.20 41.54
N SER A 743 59.30 16.09 40.90
CA SER A 743 59.48 16.01 39.45
C SER A 743 59.86 14.63 38.91
N GLY A 744 59.47 14.36 37.65
CA GLY A 744 60.36 13.71 36.67
C GLY A 744 60.09 12.24 36.31
N GLY A 745 60.70 11.82 35.18
CA GLY A 745 60.84 10.42 34.80
C GLY A 745 60.05 9.97 33.55
N LEU A 746 60.74 9.84 32.41
CA LEU A 746 60.38 8.84 31.39
C LEU A 746 60.98 7.48 31.79
N VAL A 747 60.43 6.36 31.30
CA VAL A 747 61.13 5.34 30.47
C VAL A 747 60.39 3.97 30.45
N ALA A 748 60.42 3.31 29.28
CA ALA A 748 60.22 1.88 28.99
C ALA A 748 58.96 1.11 29.45
N ILE A 749 58.14 0.74 28.45
CA ILE A 749 57.91 -0.65 27.99
C ILE A 749 57.93 -1.76 29.06
N ASN A 750 56.83 -2.52 29.15
CA ASN A 750 56.95 -3.98 29.27
C ASN A 750 55.81 -4.76 28.59
N ARG A 751 56.11 -5.98 28.12
CA ARG A 751 55.12 -6.97 27.65
C ARG A 751 54.73 -7.88 28.82
N ILE A 752 53.44 -8.14 29.01
CA ILE A 752 52.97 -9.34 29.74
C ILE A 752 51.84 -10.00 28.93
N SER A 753 51.75 -11.32 29.03
CA SER A 753 50.96 -12.21 28.17
C SER A 753 49.53 -12.46 28.66
N ILE A 754 48.78 -13.18 27.82
CA ILE A 754 47.46 -13.78 28.06
C ILE A 754 47.40 -14.50 29.41
N HIS A 755 46.28 -14.34 30.13
CA HIS A 755 45.69 -15.41 30.91
C HIS A 755 44.23 -15.62 30.51
N THR A 756 43.83 -16.88 30.39
CA THR A 756 42.44 -17.32 30.26
C THR A 756 41.98 -17.85 31.61
N GLU A 757 40.84 -17.38 32.10
CA GLU A 757 40.14 -18.00 33.23
C GLU A 757 38.73 -18.38 32.80
N GLU A 758 38.42 -19.66 32.97
CA GLU A 758 37.05 -20.15 33.01
C GLU A 758 36.46 -19.79 34.38
N ASN A 759 35.16 -19.53 34.46
CA ASN A 759 34.46 -19.58 35.75
C ASN A 759 33.13 -20.30 35.57
N GLN A 760 33.03 -21.46 36.20
CA GLN A 760 31.77 -22.12 36.51
C GLN A 760 31.25 -21.49 37.80
N GLU A 761 29.94 -21.24 37.90
CA GLU A 761 29.34 -21.05 39.23
C GLU A 761 27.94 -21.65 39.31
N SER A 762 27.57 -22.07 40.52
CA SER A 762 26.49 -23.03 40.75
C SER A 762 25.22 -22.39 41.29
N THR A 763 24.08 -22.98 40.91
CA THR A 763 22.79 -22.75 41.56
C THR A 763 22.83 -22.95 43.09
N ARG A 764 22.10 -22.12 43.85
CA ARG A 764 21.09 -22.61 44.84
C ARG A 764 20.23 -21.50 45.46
N TYR A 765 18.95 -21.84 45.67
CA TYR A 765 17.93 -21.31 46.62
C TYR A 765 17.80 -19.79 46.88
N SER A 766 16.60 -19.23 46.75
CA SER A 766 15.55 -19.42 47.78
C SER A 766 14.10 -19.47 47.23
N LYS A 767 13.13 -19.80 48.10
CA LYS A 767 11.70 -20.01 47.81
C LYS A 767 10.82 -19.30 48.85
N ILE A 768 9.84 -18.51 48.40
CA ILE A 768 8.65 -18.01 49.13
C ILE A 768 7.55 -17.90 48.03
N VAL A 769 6.43 -18.65 47.95
CA VAL A 769 5.44 -19.20 48.93
C VAL A 769 4.57 -18.07 49.51
N ASP A 770 3.25 -17.95 49.30
CA ASP A 770 2.23 -18.65 48.48
C ASP A 770 0.99 -17.70 48.41
N LEU A 771 -0.20 -17.89 47.80
CA LEU A 771 -0.99 -18.96 47.13
C LEU A 771 -1.79 -18.22 45.98
N GLY A 772 -2.84 -18.68 45.29
CA GLY A 772 -3.61 -19.93 45.23
C GLY A 772 -5.11 -19.71 44.97
N ALA A 773 -5.68 -20.32 43.92
CA ALA A 773 -7.12 -20.51 43.70
C ALA A 773 -7.34 -21.44 42.48
N GLU A 774 -8.15 -22.50 42.62
CA GLU A 774 -8.33 -23.53 41.59
C GLU A 774 -9.63 -23.41 40.79
N ALA A 775 -9.63 -24.13 39.67
CA ALA A 775 -10.68 -24.25 38.67
C ALA A 775 -12.04 -24.76 39.17
N VAL A 776 -13.09 -24.46 38.40
CA VAL A 776 -14.26 -25.33 38.24
C VAL A 776 -14.58 -25.44 36.74
N ASP A 777 -14.79 -26.68 36.28
CA ASP A 777 -15.20 -27.03 34.93
C ASP A 777 -16.71 -27.33 34.90
N CYS A 778 -17.44 -26.95 33.85
CA CYS A 778 -18.87 -27.27 33.71
C CYS A 778 -19.38 -27.08 32.27
N ASN A 779 -20.39 -27.88 31.87
CA ASN A 779 -20.63 -28.22 30.47
C ASN A 779 -22.12 -28.12 30.04
N GLU A 780 -22.32 -27.97 28.72
CA GLU A 780 -23.54 -28.20 27.91
C GLU A 780 -24.83 -27.34 28.01
N ASN A 781 -25.59 -27.45 26.90
CA ASN A 781 -27.07 -27.36 26.73
C ASN A 781 -27.79 -26.00 26.52
N THR A 782 -27.89 -25.65 25.22
CA THR A 782 -29.12 -25.28 24.48
C THR A 782 -30.35 -24.69 25.21
N ALA A 783 -30.85 -23.53 24.74
CA ALA A 783 -32.13 -23.43 24.02
C ALA A 783 -32.43 -22.03 23.43
N GLN A 784 -33.44 -22.02 22.57
CA GLN A 784 -33.99 -20.93 21.75
C GLN A 784 -34.38 -19.63 22.48
N GLY A 785 -34.23 -18.48 21.80
CA GLY A 785 -34.85 -17.21 22.19
C GLY A 785 -34.91 -16.22 21.02
N THR A 786 -36.12 -15.89 20.53
CA THR A 786 -36.32 -14.89 19.46
C THR A 786 -36.91 -13.60 20.01
N LYS A 787 -36.51 -12.46 19.45
CA LYS A 787 -37.32 -11.23 19.41
C LYS A 787 -36.82 -10.28 18.32
N HIS A 788 -37.75 -9.66 17.61
CA HIS A 788 -37.51 -8.49 16.76
C HIS A 788 -37.38 -7.24 17.63
N TYR A 789 -36.66 -6.23 17.14
CA TYR A 789 -37.11 -4.85 17.18
C TYR A 789 -36.73 -4.13 15.87
N ASP A 790 -37.45 -3.05 15.56
CA ASP A 790 -37.52 -2.46 14.22
C ASP A 790 -36.55 -1.27 14.03
N MET A 791 -36.48 -0.75 12.81
CA MET A 791 -35.63 0.42 12.48
C MET A 791 -36.40 1.74 12.49
N ASP A 792 -35.82 2.76 13.10
CA ASP A 792 -36.18 4.16 12.84
C ASP A 792 -35.06 4.94 12.13
N ARG A 793 -35.47 5.80 11.19
CA ARG A 793 -34.62 6.76 10.48
C ARG A 793 -35.38 8.09 10.37
N PRO A 794 -34.80 9.23 10.80
CA PRO A 794 -35.37 10.54 10.51
C PRO A 794 -35.26 10.88 8.99
N PRO A 795 -36.13 11.77 8.47
CA PRO A 795 -36.31 11.99 7.03
C PRO A 795 -35.36 13.01 6.41
N LEU A 796 -35.34 13.04 5.07
CA LEU A 796 -34.65 14.05 4.24
C LEU A 796 -35.55 15.25 3.97
N ILE A 797 -34.97 16.45 3.94
CA ILE A 797 -35.60 17.70 3.47
C ILE A 797 -35.26 17.90 1.97
N PRO A 798 -36.22 18.32 1.12
CA PRO A 798 -35.99 18.45 -0.32
C PRO A 798 -35.51 19.85 -0.74
N LEU A 799 -34.80 19.93 -1.86
CA LEU A 799 -34.66 21.16 -2.65
C LEU A 799 -34.95 20.86 -4.14
N LEU A 800 -35.68 21.78 -4.76
CA LEU A 800 -36.08 21.75 -6.17
C LEU A 800 -35.12 22.60 -7.01
N HIS A 801 -34.95 22.28 -8.29
CA HIS A 801 -35.03 23.26 -9.37
C HIS A 801 -35.30 22.58 -10.72
N ASN A 802 -36.04 23.26 -11.60
CA ASN A 802 -36.57 22.68 -12.85
C ASN A 802 -35.67 22.93 -14.07
N THR A 803 -35.60 21.95 -14.97
CA THR A 803 -35.33 22.12 -16.41
C THR A 803 -36.17 21.12 -17.21
N ASP A 804 -36.56 21.48 -18.44
CA ASP A 804 -37.60 20.79 -19.23
C ASP A 804 -37.21 19.34 -19.66
N PRO A 805 -38.05 18.30 -19.40
CA PRO A 805 -37.79 16.93 -19.83
C PRO A 805 -37.99 16.62 -21.33
N ARG A 806 -38.66 17.48 -22.12
CA ARG A 806 -39.31 17.05 -23.36
C ARG A 806 -38.37 16.74 -24.53
N SER A 807 -37.30 17.50 -24.73
CA SER A 807 -36.35 17.27 -25.85
C SER A 807 -35.53 15.98 -25.71
N ALA A 808 -35.39 15.44 -24.50
CA ALA A 808 -34.59 14.25 -24.24
C ALA A 808 -35.25 12.94 -24.72
N CYS A 809 -36.57 12.90 -24.91
CA CYS A 809 -37.29 11.66 -25.26
C CYS A 809 -37.05 11.21 -26.70
N GLU A 810 -37.03 12.13 -27.67
CA GLU A 810 -36.95 11.79 -29.10
C GLU A 810 -35.57 11.25 -29.47
N SER A 811 -34.50 11.89 -28.97
CA SER A 811 -33.11 11.43 -29.09
C SER A 811 -32.89 10.03 -28.50
N VAL A 812 -33.60 9.69 -27.42
CA VAL A 812 -33.52 8.35 -26.79
C VAL A 812 -34.24 7.29 -27.62
N GLN A 813 -35.35 7.63 -28.28
CA GLN A 813 -36.07 6.68 -29.13
C GLN A 813 -35.25 6.30 -30.38
N GLN A 814 -34.62 7.27 -31.06
CA GLN A 814 -33.76 6.99 -32.21
C GLN A 814 -32.59 6.05 -31.86
N MET A 815 -31.98 6.21 -30.68
CA MET A 815 -30.93 5.29 -30.17
C MET A 815 -31.45 3.89 -29.81
N ILE A 816 -32.72 3.74 -29.43
CA ILE A 816 -33.34 2.44 -29.12
C ILE A 816 -33.53 1.59 -30.38
N ASP A 817 -33.85 2.23 -31.51
CA ASP A 817 -34.10 1.52 -32.76
C ASP A 817 -32.80 1.15 -33.48
N ALA A 818 -31.83 2.07 -33.55
CA ALA A 818 -30.47 1.76 -34.05
C ALA A 818 -29.79 0.59 -33.28
N SER A 819 -30.10 0.43 -31.99
CA SER A 819 -29.59 -0.68 -31.17
C SER A 819 -30.17 -2.05 -31.52
N GLN A 820 -31.29 -2.13 -32.26
CA GLN A 820 -32.01 -3.39 -32.51
C GLN A 820 -31.60 -4.10 -33.80
N ASP A 821 -30.95 -3.43 -34.75
CA ASP A 821 -30.47 -4.04 -35.98
C ASP A 821 -29.07 -4.66 -35.84
N VAL A 822 -28.20 -4.07 -35.02
CA VAL A 822 -26.85 -4.62 -34.73
C VAL A 822 -26.92 -6.00 -34.06
N GLU A 823 -27.90 -6.26 -33.18
CA GLU A 823 -28.10 -7.59 -32.58
C GLU A 823 -28.53 -8.67 -33.61
N LYS A 824 -29.05 -8.30 -34.79
CA LYS A 824 -29.47 -9.25 -35.83
C LYS A 824 -28.28 -9.76 -36.65
N GLY A 825 -27.36 -8.87 -37.05
CA GLY A 825 -26.18 -9.23 -37.86
C GLY A 825 -25.18 -10.11 -37.10
N SER A 826 -24.86 -9.77 -35.85
CA SER A 826 -23.81 -10.46 -35.08
C SER A 826 -24.08 -11.94 -34.78
N SER A 827 -25.32 -12.43 -34.95
CA SER A 827 -25.65 -13.85 -34.72
C SER A 827 -25.27 -14.76 -35.88
N ALA A 828 -24.93 -14.24 -37.07
CA ALA A 828 -24.62 -15.05 -38.26
C ALA A 828 -23.15 -15.49 -38.35
N CYS A 829 -22.21 -14.64 -37.92
CA CYS A 829 -20.77 -14.90 -38.11
C CYS A 829 -20.18 -15.93 -37.12
N ILE A 830 -20.81 -16.12 -35.96
CA ILE A 830 -20.25 -16.94 -34.86
C ILE A 830 -20.27 -18.45 -35.17
N SER A 831 -21.11 -18.92 -36.10
CA SER A 831 -21.20 -20.33 -36.49
C SER A 831 -20.13 -20.82 -37.47
N LEU A 832 -19.25 -19.94 -37.99
CA LEU A 832 -18.32 -20.26 -39.08
C LEU A 832 -16.83 -20.37 -38.69
N LEU A 833 -16.46 -20.03 -37.44
CA LEU A 833 -15.05 -19.93 -37.00
C LEU A 833 -14.64 -20.95 -35.91
N GLN A 834 -15.33 -22.08 -35.77
CA GLN A 834 -14.98 -23.13 -34.80
C GLN A 834 -14.21 -24.33 -35.37
N ASN A 835 -13.95 -24.39 -36.69
CA ASN A 835 -13.39 -25.56 -37.38
C ASN A 835 -12.06 -25.33 -38.13
N THR A 836 -11.05 -24.72 -37.48
CA THR A 836 -9.63 -24.94 -37.83
C THR A 836 -8.73 -24.78 -36.61
N GLY A 837 -8.10 -25.86 -36.16
CA GLY A 837 -7.01 -25.79 -35.17
C GLY A 837 -5.64 -25.79 -35.86
N ARG A 838 -4.66 -25.08 -35.29
CA ARG A 838 -3.24 -25.28 -35.60
C ARG A 838 -2.36 -24.99 -34.39
N GLN A 839 -1.43 -25.90 -34.11
CA GLN A 839 -0.33 -25.68 -33.18
C GLN A 839 0.73 -24.80 -33.86
N SER A 840 1.45 -23.99 -33.07
CA SER A 840 2.74 -23.44 -33.49
C SER A 840 3.68 -23.25 -32.30
N ARG A 841 4.82 -23.94 -32.31
CA ARG A 841 5.96 -23.63 -31.43
C ARG A 841 6.50 -22.22 -31.77
N LYS A 842 7.07 -21.52 -30.80
CA LYS A 842 8.12 -20.51 -31.06
C LYS A 842 9.31 -20.77 -30.14
N GLN A 843 10.49 -20.77 -30.72
CA GLN A 843 11.77 -21.04 -30.06
C GLN A 843 12.30 -19.78 -29.36
N SER A 844 13.18 -19.98 -28.39
CA SER A 844 13.97 -18.91 -27.78
C SER A 844 15.23 -18.61 -28.60
N VAL A 845 15.57 -17.32 -28.71
CA VAL A 845 16.84 -16.86 -29.28
C VAL A 845 17.59 -16.09 -28.19
N LYS A 846 18.76 -16.60 -27.78
CA LYS A 846 19.64 -15.92 -26.82
C LYS A 846 20.59 -14.98 -27.55
N VAL A 847 20.58 -13.70 -27.21
CA VAL A 847 21.59 -12.73 -27.66
C VAL A 847 22.58 -12.50 -26.51
N LYS A 848 23.89 -12.67 -26.78
CA LYS A 848 24.99 -12.33 -25.85
C LYS A 848 25.55 -10.93 -26.20
N PRO A 849 25.76 -10.04 -25.22
CA PRO A 849 26.73 -8.94 -25.34
C PRO A 849 28.16 -9.44 -25.03
N CYS A 850 29.17 -8.68 -25.46
CA CYS A 850 30.58 -9.08 -25.37
C CYS A 850 31.21 -8.84 -23.98
N LYS A 851 32.29 -9.59 -23.70
CA LYS A 851 33.23 -9.27 -22.62
C LYS A 851 34.04 -8.02 -22.98
N ARG A 852 34.27 -7.12 -22.02
CA ARG A 852 35.47 -6.27 -21.97
C ARG A 852 36.27 -6.65 -20.72
N LYS A 853 37.56 -6.97 -20.90
CA LYS A 853 38.56 -6.83 -19.84
C LYS A 853 38.91 -5.34 -19.69
N LEU A 854 39.53 -4.95 -18.58
CA LEU A 854 40.74 -4.12 -18.50
C LEU A 854 41.14 -3.97 -17.02
N PHE A 855 42.43 -4.25 -16.75
CA PHE A 855 43.27 -4.00 -15.57
C PHE A 855 42.81 -4.21 -14.12
N ASP A 856 43.65 -4.99 -13.42
CA ASP A 856 43.94 -4.85 -11.99
C ASP A 856 44.64 -3.51 -11.70
N GLU A 857 44.37 -2.92 -10.53
CA GLU A 857 45.40 -2.26 -9.73
C GLU A 857 45.29 -2.76 -8.28
N ASN A 858 46.43 -3.12 -7.70
CA ASN A 858 46.58 -3.48 -6.28
C ASN A 858 47.18 -2.27 -5.53
N ARG A 859 47.17 -2.36 -4.19
CA ARG A 859 47.60 -1.37 -3.17
C ARG A 859 46.45 -0.52 -2.59
N ASP A 860 46.37 -0.28 -1.28
CA ASP A 860 47.10 -0.91 -0.16
C ASP A 860 46.14 -1.19 1.02
N LYS A 861 46.54 -2.13 1.89
CA LYS A 861 45.75 -2.53 3.07
C LYS A 861 46.42 -2.01 4.34
N GLU A 862 45.80 -1.04 5.03
CA GLU A 862 46.08 -0.89 6.47
C GLU A 862 44.95 -0.27 7.30
N SER A 863 44.97 -0.63 8.59
CA SER A 863 44.19 -0.18 9.74
C SER A 863 43.02 0.80 9.55
N MET A 864 41.78 0.28 9.67
CA MET A 864 40.59 1.04 10.10
C MET A 864 39.73 0.20 11.06
N SER A 865 40.31 -0.19 12.18
CA SER A 865 39.59 -0.74 13.34
C SER A 865 39.70 0.21 14.54
N LYS A 866 38.72 0.17 15.45
CA LYS A 866 38.47 1.18 16.52
C LYS A 866 38.16 2.62 16.03
N LYS A 867 36.87 2.90 15.83
CA LYS A 867 36.24 4.21 16.11
C LYS A 867 34.72 3.99 16.25
N ILE A 868 34.19 4.16 17.46
CA ILE A 868 32.76 4.08 17.75
C ILE A 868 32.31 5.50 18.10
N LEU A 869 31.52 6.11 17.22
CA LEU A 869 30.90 7.41 17.46
C LEU A 869 29.42 7.23 17.77
N LEU A 870 29.02 7.66 18.97
CA LEU A 870 27.63 8.00 19.26
C LEU A 870 27.40 9.45 18.82
N LEU A 871 26.60 9.62 17.76
CA LEU A 871 26.13 10.92 17.28
C LEU A 871 24.61 10.96 17.39
N LEU A 872 24.09 11.82 18.26
CA LEU A 872 22.73 12.32 18.18
C LEU A 872 22.81 13.71 17.54
N PRO A 873 22.25 13.92 16.33
CA PRO A 873 22.17 15.26 15.76
C PRO A 873 21.15 16.09 16.51
N ASP A 874 21.65 17.14 17.19
CA ASP A 874 20.82 18.24 17.65
C ASP A 874 20.23 18.96 16.42
N HIS A 875 18.92 19.15 16.47
CA HIS A 875 18.17 19.95 15.53
C HIS A 875 16.91 20.42 16.26
N PRO A 876 16.54 21.72 16.16
CA PRO A 876 15.31 22.22 16.76
C PRO A 876 14.10 21.44 16.22
N THR A 877 13.06 21.30 17.05
CA THR A 877 11.78 20.76 16.58
C THR A 877 11.17 21.67 15.52
N LEU A 878 10.52 21.09 14.51
CA LEU A 878 9.80 21.84 13.46
C LEU A 878 8.47 22.42 13.97
N THR A 879 8.52 23.03 15.14
CA THR A 879 7.46 23.80 15.81
C THR A 879 7.65 25.31 15.59
N GLU A 880 8.88 25.79 15.43
CA GLU A 880 9.20 27.21 15.29
C GLU A 880 9.43 27.64 13.83
N TYR A 881 8.33 27.93 13.14
CA TYR A 881 8.31 28.89 12.02
C TYR A 881 7.06 29.76 12.13
N SER A 882 6.98 30.53 13.22
CA SER A 882 5.97 31.58 13.40
C SER A 882 6.34 32.78 12.52
N CYS A 883 5.79 32.82 11.32
CA CYS A 883 6.03 33.91 10.38
C CYS A 883 5.16 35.14 10.73
N LYS A 884 5.57 35.89 11.76
CA LYS A 884 5.04 37.23 12.02
C LYS A 884 5.41 38.14 10.85
N SER A 885 4.42 38.47 10.03
CA SER A 885 4.53 39.31 8.85
C SER A 885 3.77 40.62 9.09
N THR A 886 4.49 41.75 9.10
CA THR A 886 3.93 43.12 9.14
C THR A 886 5.05 44.15 9.06
N PRO A 887 4.88 45.18 8.21
CA PRO A 887 4.76 45.11 6.75
C PRO A 887 6.12 44.85 6.09
#